data_AF-A0A960G2F8-F1
#
_entry.id   AF-A0A960G2F8-F1
#
_cell.length_a   1.000
_cell.length_b   1.000
_cell.length_c   1.000
_cell.angle_alpha   90.00
_cell.angle_beta   90.00
_cell.angle_gamma   90.00
#
_symmetry.space_group_name_H-M   'P 1'
#
loop_
_entity.id
_entity.type
_entity.pdbx_description
1 polymer ?
#
loop_
_entity_poly.entity_id
_entity_poly.type
_entity_poly.pdbx_seq_one_letter_code
_entity_poly.pdbx_strand_id
1 'polypeptide(L)'
;YLPQYLPFTEALDRPSWIWIRYLIPALVFAAPLAALPVRRRVAMVLLGLSGVFVFLAKGLMEPLSDVNLWLYLNLPGFWLFREPMSKLGQLLVVLFALLMAILVEGVVHRWRHRGSKSTRWPAWAPDGSTLALIGTTTAAVLVVMYPYPIATGAVIPDARPMQPSAHVRVPDYWREMAATINADPSPGKVLVLPLDDYYQMPTKWGFFGVDSIANLLIQRGVVQPKPDGYFGDVPGYKADIQATQTALLAGDLAAVPRLLDASGIDKIIVRHDLIRDMPGRNIADDEVLAKALKRTPGMTRTANGELELWQTKPASGDPVRAYNNIVSAGARPDAAAGVIGSVGTGNAVMALKASTKPSLLATVDDSPQVTKDSVQWPVPAVDAGVPRTTVDLKAGTYVVAQRARASAVLRPALDTAGRKLVFSDPTKVRVDGRVISSRDPVEVPVPRTDIVAIQAGPRAVSLDAWGREALPRRPGTPAQPPSVPVGSATPLVAYSPSSKPADPAPPSDVYDCNNYEPRPAPELKLRKRIVPTDKGPAIRLSAADHAACTRIEIRDAKAGRTYRVRMEYRMVEGKRPQICLWQVGTDGCILTPRPTLNKGWHPFEQIVTVQPGADSLILVLHADVGERLLGRTVTDYRSISIEA
;
A
#
# COMPACT_ATOMS: atom_id res chain seq x y z
N TYR A 1 5.82 -12.33 -20.58
CA TYR A 1 4.95 -11.17 -20.88
C TYR A 1 5.82 -10.09 -21.48
N LEU A 2 5.64 -9.75 -22.75
CA LEU A 2 6.25 -8.54 -23.31
C LEU A 2 5.49 -7.33 -22.72
N PRO A 3 6.17 -6.24 -22.33
CA PRO A 3 5.49 -5.04 -21.88
C PRO A 3 4.56 -4.55 -23.01
N GLN A 4 3.26 -4.58 -22.75
CA GLN A 4 2.28 -4.01 -23.66
C GLN A 4 2.46 -2.49 -23.67
N TYR A 5 2.86 -1.96 -24.81
CA TYR A 5 2.73 -0.54 -25.09
C TYR A 5 1.24 -0.24 -25.25
N LEU A 6 0.64 0.39 -24.24
CA LEU A 6 -0.72 0.89 -24.33
C LEU A 6 -0.64 2.31 -24.92
N PRO A 7 -1.08 2.53 -26.17
CA PRO A 7 -1.12 3.87 -26.73
C PRO A 7 -2.04 4.75 -25.89
N PHE A 8 -1.80 6.06 -25.93
CA PHE A 8 -2.67 7.03 -25.27
C PHE A 8 -4.10 7.03 -25.86
N THR A 9 -4.27 6.51 -27.07
CA THR A 9 -5.58 6.25 -27.71
C THR A 9 -5.42 5.23 -28.86
N GLU A 10 -6.38 4.33 -29.03
CA GLU A 10 -6.42 3.37 -30.15
C GLU A 10 -6.41 4.09 -31.51
N ALA A 11 -6.93 5.31 -31.57
CA ALA A 11 -7.02 6.11 -32.78
C ALA A 11 -5.65 6.43 -33.41
N LEU A 12 -4.59 6.50 -32.60
CA LEU A 12 -3.21 6.76 -33.06
C LEU A 12 -2.40 5.50 -33.37
N ASP A 13 -2.91 4.31 -32.99
CA ASP A 13 -2.29 3.02 -33.29
C ASP A 13 -2.68 2.46 -34.66
N ARG A 14 -3.56 3.15 -35.39
CA ARG A 14 -3.89 2.79 -36.77
C ARG A 14 -2.65 2.91 -37.67
N PRO A 15 -2.46 1.98 -38.64
CA PRO A 15 -1.26 1.94 -39.48
C PRO A 15 -0.92 3.24 -40.23
N SER A 16 -1.90 4.09 -40.52
CA SER A 16 -1.67 5.39 -41.18
C SER A 16 -1.07 6.46 -40.25
N TRP A 17 -1.39 6.43 -38.95
CA TRP A 17 -0.94 7.42 -37.98
C TRP A 17 0.37 7.04 -37.31
N ILE A 18 0.66 5.73 -37.21
CA ILE A 18 1.88 5.23 -36.58
C ILE A 18 3.16 5.73 -37.25
N TRP A 19 3.14 5.99 -38.56
CA TRP A 19 4.29 6.52 -39.28
C TRP A 19 4.51 8.01 -39.05
N ILE A 20 3.44 8.76 -38.75
CA ILE A 20 3.51 10.20 -38.52
C ILE A 20 4.33 10.50 -37.24
N ARG A 21 4.29 9.61 -36.24
CA ARG A 21 5.11 9.75 -35.01
C ARG A 21 6.61 9.83 -35.29
N TYR A 22 7.06 9.20 -36.37
CA TYR A 22 8.46 9.18 -36.79
C TYR A 22 8.83 10.35 -37.73
N LEU A 23 7.84 11.09 -38.26
CA LEU A 23 8.10 12.27 -39.07
C LEU A 23 8.71 13.40 -38.24
N ILE A 24 8.30 13.58 -36.97
CA ILE A 24 8.86 14.60 -36.08
C ILE A 24 10.40 14.46 -35.97
N PRO A 25 10.95 13.33 -35.50
CA PRO A 25 12.41 13.18 -35.43
C PRO A 25 13.07 13.27 -36.81
N ALA A 26 12.46 12.70 -37.87
CA ALA A 26 13.03 12.78 -39.22
C ALA A 26 13.20 14.23 -39.72
N LEU A 27 12.19 15.08 -39.51
CA LEU A 27 12.25 16.51 -39.85
C LEU A 27 13.32 17.24 -39.03
N VAL A 28 13.42 16.92 -37.74
CA VAL A 28 14.42 17.50 -36.84
C VAL A 28 15.84 17.15 -37.28
N PHE A 29 16.11 15.89 -37.67
CA PHE A 29 17.42 15.48 -38.21
C PHE A 29 17.75 16.12 -39.56
N ALA A 30 16.73 16.46 -40.37
CA ALA A 30 16.92 17.16 -41.64
C ALA A 30 17.21 18.67 -41.47
N ALA A 31 16.95 19.26 -40.30
CA ALA A 31 17.07 20.70 -40.07
C ALA A 31 18.45 21.28 -40.41
N PRO A 32 19.60 20.67 -40.03
CA PRO A 32 20.92 21.23 -40.38
C PRO A 32 21.25 21.14 -41.88
N LEU A 33 20.65 20.19 -42.61
CA LEU A 33 20.77 20.10 -44.07
C LEU A 33 20.01 21.24 -44.74
N ALA A 34 18.86 21.60 -44.16
CA ALA A 34 18.03 22.68 -44.64
C ALA A 34 18.46 24.08 -44.16
N ALA A 35 19.24 24.19 -43.08
CA ALA A 35 19.59 25.46 -42.47
C ALA A 35 20.33 26.42 -43.42
N LEU A 36 20.07 27.73 -43.26
CA LEU A 36 20.86 28.79 -43.87
C LEU A 36 22.30 28.76 -43.32
N PRO A 37 23.32 29.22 -44.08
CA PRO A 37 24.72 29.18 -43.65
C PRO A 37 24.96 29.80 -42.26
N VAL A 38 24.30 30.92 -41.97
CA VAL A 38 24.42 31.63 -40.68
C VAL A 38 23.80 30.86 -39.51
N ARG A 39 22.81 29.99 -39.75
CA ARG A 39 22.09 29.22 -38.71
C ARG A 39 22.54 27.76 -38.61
N ARG A 40 23.34 27.28 -39.57
CA ARG A 40 23.76 25.87 -39.62
C ARG A 40 24.51 25.42 -38.36
N ARG A 41 25.38 26.28 -37.81
CA ARG A 41 26.08 26.00 -36.55
C ARG A 41 25.10 25.86 -35.38
N VAL A 42 24.14 26.76 -35.28
CA VAL A 42 23.09 26.72 -34.25
C VAL A 42 22.25 25.45 -34.38
N ALA A 43 21.84 25.09 -35.60
CA ALA A 43 21.09 23.86 -35.87
C ALA A 43 21.85 22.60 -35.44
N MET A 44 23.16 22.52 -35.71
CA MET A 44 23.99 21.40 -35.25
C MET A 44 24.11 21.33 -33.73
N VAL A 45 24.25 22.47 -33.05
CA VAL A 45 24.30 22.52 -31.56
C VAL A 45 22.97 22.07 -30.96
N LEU A 46 21.84 22.59 -31.47
CA LEU A 46 20.51 22.20 -31.01
C LEU A 46 20.24 20.71 -31.26
N LEU A 47 20.69 20.15 -32.39
CA LEU A 47 20.57 18.73 -32.69
C LEU A 47 21.43 17.88 -31.72
N GLY A 48 22.65 18.32 -31.42
CA GLY A 48 23.51 17.67 -30.44
C GLY A 48 22.92 17.66 -29.03
N LEU A 49 22.40 18.81 -28.57
CA LEU A 49 21.68 18.92 -27.30
C LEU A 49 20.45 18.03 -27.27
N SER A 50 19.70 17.97 -28.38
CA SER A 50 18.55 17.08 -28.50
C SER A 50 18.97 15.62 -28.34
N GLY A 51 20.09 15.20 -28.95
CA GLY A 51 20.63 13.86 -28.78
C GLY A 51 20.94 13.52 -27.31
N VAL A 52 21.54 14.46 -26.57
CA VAL A 52 21.81 14.32 -25.13
C VAL A 52 20.50 14.16 -24.36
N PHE A 53 19.51 15.01 -24.60
CA PHE A 53 18.24 14.93 -23.87
C PHE A 53 17.42 13.70 -24.25
N VAL A 54 17.44 13.23 -25.50
CA VAL A 54 16.82 11.95 -25.90
C VAL A 54 17.48 10.81 -25.13
N PHE A 55 18.82 10.82 -25.05
CA PHE A 55 19.58 9.83 -24.32
C PHE A 55 19.29 9.83 -22.81
N LEU A 56 19.09 10.98 -22.19
CA LEU A 56 18.69 11.04 -20.77
C LEU A 56 17.20 10.69 -20.58
N ALA A 57 16.33 11.13 -21.48
CA ALA A 57 14.88 10.95 -21.41
C ALA A 57 14.43 9.50 -21.64
N LYS A 58 15.22 8.67 -22.35
CA LYS A 58 14.92 7.23 -22.48
C LYS A 58 15.03 6.47 -21.14
N GLY A 59 15.66 7.05 -20.12
CA GLY A 59 15.90 6.37 -18.84
C GLY A 59 16.70 5.08 -19.01
N LEU A 60 16.26 4.01 -18.34
CA LEU A 60 16.95 2.72 -18.33
C LEU A 60 16.66 1.84 -19.56
N MET A 61 15.95 2.35 -20.57
CA MET A 61 15.75 1.62 -21.83
C MET A 61 17.07 1.49 -22.61
N GLU A 62 17.28 0.38 -23.30
CA GLU A 62 18.41 0.23 -24.23
C GLU A 62 18.33 1.22 -25.42
N PRO A 63 19.45 1.58 -26.06
CA PRO A 63 20.84 1.21 -25.77
C PRO A 63 21.44 2.00 -24.59
N LEU A 64 22.59 1.56 -24.04
CA LEU A 64 23.37 2.30 -23.03
C LEU A 64 22.56 2.60 -21.75
N SER A 65 21.81 1.62 -21.28
CA SER A 65 21.07 1.69 -20.01
C SER A 65 22.02 1.90 -18.80
N ASP A 66 23.19 1.26 -18.82
CA ASP A 66 24.21 1.31 -17.76
C ASP A 66 24.71 2.71 -17.43
N VAL A 67 24.83 3.59 -18.43
CA VAL A 67 25.27 4.97 -18.23
C VAL A 67 24.21 5.77 -17.48
N ASN A 68 22.93 5.64 -17.89
CA ASN A 68 21.83 6.30 -17.17
C ASN A 68 21.68 5.73 -15.77
N LEU A 69 21.83 4.41 -15.60
CA LEU A 69 21.85 3.76 -14.29
C LEU A 69 22.96 4.33 -13.41
N TRP A 70 24.18 4.47 -13.94
CA TRP A 70 25.28 5.06 -13.21
C TRP A 70 24.95 6.49 -12.76
N LEU A 71 24.34 7.31 -13.62
CA LEU A 71 23.87 8.65 -13.24
C LEU A 71 22.83 8.61 -12.11
N TYR A 72 21.85 7.69 -12.17
CA TYR A 72 20.85 7.51 -11.11
C TYR A 72 21.44 7.25 -9.73
N LEU A 73 22.52 6.49 -9.69
CA LEU A 73 23.10 6.01 -8.43
C LEU A 73 24.16 6.96 -7.89
N ASN A 74 24.88 7.64 -8.77
CA ASN A 74 26.08 8.39 -8.41
C ASN A 74 25.91 9.90 -8.50
N LEU A 75 25.00 10.42 -9.33
CA LEU A 75 24.78 11.85 -9.48
C LEU A 75 23.68 12.34 -8.52
N PRO A 76 24.01 13.19 -7.52
CA PRO A 76 23.02 13.69 -6.58
C PRO A 76 21.83 14.36 -7.29
N GLY A 77 20.62 13.97 -6.90
CA GLY A 77 19.38 14.50 -7.47
C GLY A 77 18.93 13.86 -8.80
N PHE A 78 19.75 13.03 -9.46
CA PHE A 78 19.31 12.37 -10.70
C PHE A 78 18.17 11.36 -10.45
N TRP A 79 18.10 10.81 -9.25
CA TRP A 79 16.97 9.97 -8.79
C TRP A 79 15.61 10.68 -8.80
N LEU A 80 15.55 12.01 -8.82
CA LEU A 80 14.31 12.78 -8.95
C LEU A 80 13.65 12.59 -10.34
N PHE A 81 14.43 12.16 -11.34
CA PHE A 81 13.93 11.85 -12.67
C PHE A 81 13.37 10.43 -12.78
N ARG A 82 12.63 9.93 -11.79
CA ARG A 82 12.05 8.56 -11.81
C ARG A 82 11.22 8.25 -13.07
N GLU A 83 10.66 9.29 -13.68
CA GLU A 83 10.10 9.30 -15.04
C GLU A 83 10.86 10.34 -15.87
N PRO A 84 11.95 9.97 -16.56
CA PRO A 84 12.78 10.94 -17.28
C PRO A 84 12.05 11.62 -18.42
N MET A 85 11.25 10.87 -19.17
CA MET A 85 10.55 11.39 -20.35
C MET A 85 9.54 12.48 -20.00
N SER A 86 8.82 12.37 -18.88
CA SER A 86 7.84 13.40 -18.48
C SER A 86 8.48 14.73 -18.08
N LYS A 87 9.75 14.72 -17.68
CA LYS A 87 10.51 15.91 -17.25
C LYS A 87 11.42 16.45 -18.35
N LEU A 88 12.33 15.61 -18.84
CA LEU A 88 13.32 15.99 -19.86
C LEU A 88 12.72 16.06 -21.26
N GLY A 89 11.61 15.34 -21.50
CA GLY A 89 10.87 15.43 -22.75
C GLY A 89 10.31 16.82 -23.03
N GLN A 90 9.99 17.61 -21.99
CA GLN A 90 9.55 19.00 -22.18
C GLN A 90 10.64 19.87 -22.81
N LEU A 91 11.91 19.64 -22.44
CA LEU A 91 13.05 20.34 -23.06
C LEU A 91 13.25 19.90 -24.51
N LEU A 92 13.03 18.62 -24.82
CA LEU A 92 13.07 18.12 -26.19
C LEU A 92 12.03 18.79 -27.09
N VAL A 93 10.81 19.03 -26.58
CA VAL A 93 9.77 19.74 -27.34
C VAL A 93 10.25 21.12 -27.79
N VAL A 94 10.90 21.88 -26.89
CA VAL A 94 11.44 23.21 -27.20
C VAL A 94 12.55 23.13 -28.25
N LEU A 95 13.50 22.21 -28.09
CA LEU A 95 14.61 22.03 -29.03
C LEU A 95 14.11 21.59 -30.42
N PHE A 96 13.15 20.66 -30.47
CA PHE A 96 12.56 20.17 -31.71
C PHE A 96 11.78 21.28 -32.43
N ALA A 97 11.04 22.12 -31.70
CA ALA A 97 10.32 23.24 -32.28
C ALA A 97 11.28 24.25 -32.96
N LEU A 98 12.41 24.58 -32.32
CA LEU A 98 13.42 25.46 -32.90
C LEU A 98 14.08 24.85 -34.15
N LEU A 99 14.42 23.56 -34.11
CA LEU A 99 14.98 22.84 -35.25
C LEU A 99 14.01 22.77 -36.43
N MET A 100 12.73 22.52 -36.16
CA MET A 100 11.67 22.57 -37.18
C MET A 100 11.52 23.97 -37.79
N ALA A 101 11.60 25.04 -36.99
CA ALA A 101 11.53 26.40 -37.51
C ALA A 101 12.69 26.71 -38.46
N ILE A 102 13.92 26.29 -38.10
CA ILE A 102 15.11 26.43 -38.96
C ILE A 102 14.96 25.61 -40.25
N LEU A 103 14.41 24.39 -40.17
CA LEU A 103 14.11 23.55 -41.33
C LEU A 103 13.19 24.27 -42.31
N VAL A 104 12.03 24.75 -41.82
CA VAL A 104 11.00 25.41 -42.63
C VAL A 104 11.55 26.68 -43.28
N GLU A 105 12.23 27.54 -42.51
CA GLU A 105 12.86 28.76 -43.02
C GLU A 105 13.83 28.46 -44.16
N GLY A 106 14.70 27.48 -43.96
CA GLY A 106 15.71 27.09 -44.93
C GLY A 106 15.13 26.52 -46.23
N VAL A 107 14.08 25.70 -46.13
CA VAL A 107 13.33 25.18 -47.27
C VAL A 107 12.64 26.30 -48.05
N VAL A 108 11.92 27.19 -47.35
CA VAL A 108 11.22 28.34 -47.96
C VAL A 108 12.22 29.29 -48.64
N HIS A 109 13.36 29.56 -48.01
CA HIS A 109 14.38 30.43 -48.58
C HIS A 109 14.94 29.88 -49.90
N ARG A 110 15.30 28.59 -49.96
CA ARG A 110 15.79 27.96 -51.20
C ARG A 110 14.75 27.95 -52.31
N TRP A 111 13.49 27.71 -51.95
CA TRP A 111 12.40 27.74 -52.92
C TRP A 111 12.18 29.14 -53.50
N ARG A 112 12.22 30.19 -52.67
CA ARG A 112 12.08 31.60 -53.12
C ARG A 112 13.25 32.08 -53.98
N HIS A 113 14.47 31.64 -53.68
CA HIS A 113 15.69 32.04 -54.39
C HIS A 113 16.16 31.00 -55.41
N ARG A 114 15.23 30.19 -55.94
CA ARG A 114 15.54 29.20 -56.97
C ARG A 114 16.11 29.90 -58.21
N GLY A 115 17.33 29.53 -58.60
CA GLY A 115 17.93 29.98 -59.85
C GLY A 115 17.18 29.40 -61.06
N SER A 116 17.29 30.06 -62.22
CA SER A 116 16.74 29.55 -63.48
C SER A 116 17.29 28.15 -63.77
N LYS A 117 16.38 27.18 -63.91
CA LYS A 117 16.52 25.73 -64.19
C LYS A 117 17.96 25.16 -64.26
N SER A 118 18.29 24.30 -63.30
CA SER A 118 19.35 23.29 -63.44
C SER A 118 19.04 22.37 -64.62
N THR A 119 19.94 22.32 -65.60
CA THR A 119 19.85 21.61 -66.89
C THR A 119 19.84 20.08 -66.79
N ARG A 120 19.78 19.49 -65.60
CA ARG A 120 19.87 18.03 -65.38
C ARG A 120 18.56 17.34 -64.98
N TRP A 121 17.45 18.07 -64.85
CA TRP A 121 16.15 17.49 -64.47
C TRP A 121 15.17 17.48 -65.65
N PRO A 122 14.34 16.41 -65.78
CA PRO A 122 13.35 16.32 -66.85
C PRO A 122 12.36 17.49 -66.76
N ALA A 123 12.04 18.12 -67.90
CA ALA A 123 11.19 19.32 -67.93
C ALA A 123 9.76 19.11 -67.38
N TRP A 124 9.33 17.85 -67.22
CA TRP A 124 8.04 17.44 -66.68
C TRP A 124 8.03 17.18 -65.17
N ALA A 125 9.19 17.14 -64.51
CA ALA A 125 9.27 16.92 -63.07
C ALA A 125 9.31 18.26 -62.31
N PRO A 126 8.57 18.42 -61.19
CA PRO A 126 8.70 19.58 -60.33
C PRO A 126 10.12 19.68 -59.78
N ASP A 127 10.68 20.88 -59.65
CA ASP A 127 12.04 21.11 -59.13
C ASP A 127 12.23 20.57 -57.70
N GLY A 128 13.43 20.14 -57.35
CA GLY A 128 13.76 19.53 -56.06
C GLY A 128 13.49 20.46 -54.89
N SER A 129 13.64 21.78 -55.09
CA SER A 129 13.24 22.80 -54.11
C SER A 129 11.73 22.85 -53.88
N THR A 130 10.94 22.58 -54.91
CA THR A 130 9.47 22.57 -54.85
C THR A 130 8.99 21.28 -54.21
N LEU A 131 9.60 20.13 -54.53
CA LEU A 131 9.35 18.86 -53.86
C LEU A 131 9.71 18.92 -52.36
N ALA A 132 10.82 19.57 -52.01
CA ALA A 132 11.21 19.77 -50.62
C ALA A 132 10.20 20.66 -49.87
N LEU A 133 9.71 21.74 -50.48
CA LEU A 133 8.68 22.58 -49.89
C LEU A 133 7.38 21.79 -49.65
N ILE A 134 6.88 21.09 -50.67
CA ILE A 134 5.66 20.29 -50.57
C ILE A 134 5.81 19.23 -49.48
N GLY A 135 6.95 18.50 -49.46
CA GLY A 135 7.24 17.48 -48.47
C GLY A 135 7.31 18.03 -47.05
N THR A 136 8.05 19.13 -46.83
CA THR A 136 8.17 19.77 -45.51
C THR A 136 6.83 20.35 -45.04
N THR A 137 6.08 21.03 -45.91
CA THR A 137 4.76 21.56 -45.56
C THR A 137 3.78 20.45 -45.23
N THR A 138 3.72 19.38 -46.04
CA THR A 138 2.86 18.22 -45.77
C THR A 138 3.22 17.59 -44.42
N ALA A 139 4.50 17.33 -44.18
CA ALA A 139 4.95 16.73 -42.94
C ALA A 139 4.66 17.64 -41.72
N ALA A 140 4.86 18.95 -41.84
CA ALA A 140 4.52 19.90 -40.77
C ALA A 140 3.02 19.92 -40.46
N VAL A 141 2.16 19.89 -41.48
CA VAL A 141 0.70 19.78 -41.32
C VAL A 141 0.34 18.46 -40.63
N LEU A 142 0.91 17.34 -41.06
CA LEU A 142 0.66 16.04 -40.42
C LEU A 142 1.09 16.02 -38.94
N VAL A 143 2.20 16.67 -38.59
CA VAL A 143 2.66 16.79 -37.20
C VAL A 143 1.69 17.61 -36.35
N VAL A 144 1.15 18.71 -36.89
CA VAL A 144 0.14 19.54 -36.20
C VAL A 144 -1.20 18.83 -36.08
N MET A 145 -1.58 18.03 -37.08
CA MET A 145 -2.81 17.24 -37.07
C MET A 145 -2.71 15.98 -36.21
N TYR A 146 -1.51 15.45 -35.96
CA TYR A 146 -1.29 14.22 -35.19
C TYR A 146 -1.97 14.23 -33.80
N PRO A 147 -1.87 15.29 -32.97
CA PRO A 147 -2.55 15.34 -31.66
C PRO A 147 -4.07 15.62 -31.74
N TYR A 148 -4.76 15.37 -32.87
CA TYR A 148 -6.23 15.57 -32.97
C TYR A 148 -7.08 14.86 -31.89
N PRO A 149 -6.67 13.74 -31.25
CA PRO A 149 -7.45 13.15 -30.16
C PRO A 149 -7.62 14.08 -28.95
N ILE A 150 -6.68 15.01 -28.75
CA ILE A 150 -6.79 16.05 -27.72
C ILE A 150 -7.92 17.02 -28.06
N ALA A 151 -8.01 17.44 -29.33
CA ALA A 151 -9.03 18.37 -29.79
C ALA A 151 -10.43 17.75 -29.86
N THR A 152 -10.51 16.43 -30.04
CA THR A 152 -11.78 15.69 -30.16
C THR A 152 -12.25 15.03 -28.86
N GLY A 153 -11.41 15.02 -27.81
CA GLY A 153 -11.68 14.31 -26.56
C GLY A 153 -11.41 12.80 -26.62
N ALA A 154 -11.12 12.23 -27.80
CA ALA A 154 -10.77 10.81 -28.00
C ALA A 154 -9.48 10.35 -27.29
N VAL A 155 -8.81 11.29 -26.64
CA VAL A 155 -7.69 11.07 -25.72
C VAL A 155 -8.12 10.39 -24.42
N ILE A 156 -9.39 10.53 -24.02
CA ILE A 156 -9.98 9.89 -22.84
C ILE A 156 -10.69 8.61 -23.34
N PRO A 157 -10.25 7.40 -22.92
CA PRO A 157 -10.77 6.16 -23.48
C PRO A 157 -12.13 5.77 -22.88
N ASP A 158 -13.09 5.43 -23.75
CA ASP A 158 -14.38 4.84 -23.34
C ASP A 158 -14.28 3.35 -23.06
N ALA A 159 -13.46 2.64 -23.83
CA ALA A 159 -13.19 1.23 -23.66
C ALA A 159 -11.83 1.04 -22.99
N ARG A 160 -11.83 0.47 -21.80
CA ARG A 160 -10.61 0.09 -21.08
C ARG A 160 -10.69 -1.40 -20.72
N PRO A 161 -9.69 -2.23 -21.07
CA PRO A 161 -9.66 -3.61 -20.62
C PRO A 161 -9.72 -3.67 -19.09
N MET A 162 -10.67 -4.44 -18.55
CA MET A 162 -10.87 -4.64 -17.09
C MET A 162 -11.27 -3.39 -16.28
N GLN A 163 -11.50 -2.23 -16.90
CA GLN A 163 -11.87 -0.99 -16.22
C GLN A 163 -13.09 -0.34 -16.88
N PRO A 164 -13.94 0.39 -16.13
CA PRO A 164 -15.07 1.12 -16.71
C PRO A 164 -14.60 2.28 -17.61
N SER A 165 -15.50 2.99 -18.29
CA SER A 165 -15.12 4.18 -19.10
C SER A 165 -14.38 5.22 -18.25
N ALA A 166 -13.45 5.95 -18.85
CA ALA A 166 -12.83 7.12 -18.20
C ALA A 166 -13.76 8.35 -18.23
N HIS A 167 -14.78 8.36 -19.09
CA HIS A 167 -15.85 9.34 -19.06
C HIS A 167 -16.89 8.94 -18.02
N VAL A 168 -16.89 9.68 -16.91
CA VAL A 168 -17.83 9.42 -15.82
C VAL A 168 -18.41 10.73 -15.31
N ARG A 169 -19.69 10.71 -14.95
CA ARG A 169 -20.39 11.82 -14.31
C ARG A 169 -20.59 11.51 -12.84
N VAL A 170 -20.12 12.40 -11.96
CA VAL A 170 -20.39 12.31 -10.52
C VAL A 170 -21.91 12.44 -10.30
N PRO A 171 -22.57 11.48 -9.66
CA PRO A 171 -24.01 11.53 -9.39
C PRO A 171 -24.43 12.72 -8.53
N ASP A 172 -25.66 13.20 -8.71
CA ASP A 172 -26.15 14.39 -8.01
C ASP A 172 -26.28 14.18 -6.49
N TYR A 173 -26.53 12.94 -6.04
CA TYR A 173 -26.61 12.60 -4.61
C TYR A 173 -25.31 12.95 -3.84
N TRP A 174 -24.15 12.94 -4.49
CA TRP A 174 -22.89 13.38 -3.88
C TRP A 174 -22.85 14.88 -3.64
N ARG A 175 -23.41 15.66 -4.56
CA ARG A 175 -23.50 17.13 -4.44
C ARG A 175 -24.51 17.52 -3.38
N GLU A 176 -25.65 16.83 -3.33
CA GLU A 176 -26.69 17.03 -2.31
C GLU A 176 -26.19 16.68 -0.91
N MET A 177 -25.47 15.55 -0.77
CA MET A 177 -24.82 15.16 0.48
C MET A 177 -23.82 16.22 0.94
N ALA A 178 -22.96 16.69 0.03
CA ALA A 178 -22.00 17.74 0.34
C ALA A 178 -22.68 19.06 0.74
N ALA A 179 -23.73 19.48 0.04
CA ALA A 179 -24.50 20.68 0.38
C ALA A 179 -25.12 20.56 1.79
N THR A 180 -25.67 19.40 2.13
CA THR A 180 -26.23 19.11 3.46
C THR A 180 -25.17 19.23 4.56
N ILE A 181 -23.99 18.64 4.35
CA ILE A 181 -22.88 18.67 5.31
C ILE A 181 -22.28 20.07 5.44
N ASN A 182 -22.16 20.79 4.33
CA ASN A 182 -21.56 22.13 4.30
C ASN A 182 -22.47 23.20 4.92
N ALA A 183 -23.79 23.00 4.90
CA ALA A 183 -24.76 23.91 5.52
C ALA A 183 -24.83 23.78 7.05
N ASP A 184 -24.42 22.64 7.60
CA ASP A 184 -24.33 22.44 9.04
C ASP A 184 -23.18 23.33 9.61
N PRO A 185 -23.35 24.01 10.76
CA PRO A 185 -22.32 24.85 11.36
C PRO A 185 -21.36 24.13 12.33
N SER A 186 -21.58 22.86 12.68
CA SER A 186 -20.76 22.14 13.66
C SER A 186 -19.28 22.01 13.21
N PRO A 187 -18.29 22.02 14.13
CA PRO A 187 -16.88 22.01 13.74
C PRO A 187 -16.32 20.61 13.41
N GLY A 188 -17.10 19.54 13.58
CA GLY A 188 -16.60 18.17 13.47
C GLY A 188 -16.32 17.71 12.04
N LYS A 189 -15.41 16.72 11.97
CA LYS A 189 -14.99 16.04 10.74
C LYS A 189 -16.02 15.03 10.28
N VAL A 190 -15.91 14.64 9.01
CA VAL A 190 -16.78 13.66 8.35
C VAL A 190 -15.99 12.40 8.04
N LEU A 191 -16.40 11.26 8.58
CA LEU A 191 -15.84 9.95 8.21
C LEU A 191 -16.61 9.36 7.02
N VAL A 192 -15.89 8.80 6.05
CA VAL A 192 -16.51 8.04 4.95
C VAL A 192 -16.33 6.55 5.21
N LEU A 193 -17.44 5.80 5.16
CA LEU A 193 -17.50 4.35 5.31
C LEU A 193 -18.21 3.70 4.11
N PRO A 194 -17.88 2.45 3.74
CA PRO A 194 -16.74 1.65 4.22
C PRO A 194 -15.39 2.34 4.02
N LEU A 195 -14.40 2.01 4.85
CA LEU A 195 -13.02 2.44 4.64
C LEU A 195 -12.50 1.83 3.35
N ASP A 196 -11.78 2.64 2.57
CA ASP A 196 -11.12 2.18 1.35
C ASP A 196 -10.12 1.06 1.69
N ASP A 197 -10.15 -0.02 0.90
CA ASP A 197 -9.18 -1.12 0.95
C ASP A 197 -7.94 -0.82 0.09
N TYR A 198 -8.09 0.08 -0.88
CA TYR A 198 -7.06 0.60 -1.79
C TYR A 198 -7.41 2.03 -2.22
N TYR A 199 -6.41 2.87 -2.48
CA TYR A 199 -6.68 4.29 -2.81
C TYR A 199 -7.55 4.50 -4.07
N GLN A 200 -7.65 3.50 -4.97
CA GLN A 200 -8.58 3.53 -6.10
C GLN A 200 -9.84 2.71 -5.79
N MET A 201 -11.01 3.33 -5.80
CA MET A 201 -12.27 2.66 -5.43
C MET A 201 -13.18 2.43 -6.64
N PRO A 202 -13.80 1.24 -6.77
CA PRO A 202 -14.79 0.93 -7.80
C PRO A 202 -16.19 1.36 -7.36
N THR A 203 -16.90 2.05 -8.23
CA THR A 203 -18.26 2.51 -7.96
C THR A 203 -19.27 1.93 -8.96
N LYS A 204 -20.52 1.77 -8.51
CA LYS A 204 -21.64 1.26 -9.33
C LYS A 204 -21.99 2.19 -10.49
N TRP A 205 -21.64 3.47 -10.40
CA TRP A 205 -21.87 4.49 -11.43
C TRP A 205 -20.70 4.62 -12.42
N GLY A 206 -19.76 3.67 -12.42
CA GLY A 206 -18.73 3.54 -13.45
C GLY A 206 -17.43 4.30 -13.17
N PHE A 207 -17.27 4.93 -12.01
CA PHE A 207 -15.98 5.49 -11.61
C PHE A 207 -15.07 4.42 -11.00
N PHE A 208 -13.83 4.39 -11.49
CA PHE A 208 -12.73 3.62 -10.93
C PHE A 208 -11.49 4.51 -10.93
N GLY A 209 -11.08 4.96 -9.74
CA GLY A 209 -9.97 5.90 -9.61
C GLY A 209 -9.78 6.35 -8.17
N VAL A 210 -8.87 7.30 -7.96
CA VAL A 210 -8.54 7.83 -6.63
C VAL A 210 -9.83 8.35 -5.97
N ASP A 211 -10.20 7.79 -4.82
CA ASP A 211 -11.45 8.16 -4.15
C ASP A 211 -11.30 9.52 -3.43
N SER A 212 -11.51 10.59 -4.20
CA SER A 212 -11.38 11.98 -3.72
C SER A 212 -12.70 12.74 -3.77
N ILE A 213 -13.81 12.11 -4.16
CA ILE A 213 -15.08 12.80 -4.43
C ILE A 213 -15.59 13.52 -3.17
N ALA A 214 -15.60 12.84 -2.02
CA ALA A 214 -15.97 13.44 -0.74
C ALA A 214 -15.07 14.65 -0.41
N ASN A 215 -13.75 14.48 -0.53
CA ASN A 215 -12.75 15.52 -0.25
C ASN A 215 -12.85 16.75 -1.17
N LEU A 216 -13.36 16.58 -2.40
CA LEU A 216 -13.50 17.66 -3.37
C LEU A 216 -14.81 18.44 -3.22
N LEU A 217 -15.85 17.82 -2.68
CA LEU A 217 -17.19 18.44 -2.56
C LEU A 217 -17.47 18.98 -1.15
N ILE A 218 -16.92 18.35 -0.12
CA ILE A 218 -17.16 18.70 1.29
C ILE A 218 -16.08 19.69 1.75
N GLN A 219 -16.49 20.82 2.33
CA GLN A 219 -15.60 21.88 2.79
C GLN A 219 -15.01 21.60 4.19
N ARG A 220 -15.59 20.63 4.90
CA ARG A 220 -15.11 20.16 6.21
C ARG A 220 -13.98 19.16 6.06
N GLY A 221 -13.26 18.91 7.16
CA GLY A 221 -12.26 17.84 7.20
C GLY A 221 -12.90 16.48 6.95
N VAL A 222 -12.62 15.88 5.79
CA VAL A 222 -13.05 14.53 5.43
C VAL A 222 -11.98 13.53 5.86
N VAL A 223 -12.40 12.46 6.51
CA VAL A 223 -11.58 11.36 6.97
C VAL A 223 -11.87 10.18 6.07
N GLN A 224 -10.93 9.92 5.16
CA GLN A 224 -10.98 8.81 4.22
C GLN A 224 -9.55 8.31 4.03
N PRO A 225 -9.11 7.34 4.86
CA PRO A 225 -7.78 6.75 4.71
C PRO A 225 -7.59 6.18 3.31
N LYS A 226 -6.42 6.42 2.71
CA LYS A 226 -6.08 5.93 1.36
C LYS A 226 -4.91 4.94 1.43
N PRO A 227 -5.17 3.64 1.63
CA PRO A 227 -4.12 2.63 1.64
C PRO A 227 -3.30 2.67 0.34
N ASP A 228 -1.99 2.47 0.47
CA ASP A 228 -1.01 2.49 -0.63
C ASP A 228 -0.96 3.79 -1.44
N GLY A 229 -1.53 4.89 -0.91
CA GLY A 229 -1.32 6.23 -1.42
C GLY A 229 0.08 6.78 -1.07
N TYR A 230 0.46 7.88 -1.72
CA TYR A 230 1.75 8.55 -1.49
C TYR A 230 1.90 9.14 -0.07
N PHE A 231 0.78 9.39 0.60
CA PHE A 231 0.71 9.95 1.94
C PHE A 231 -0.09 9.00 2.83
N GLY A 232 0.49 8.62 3.98
CA GLY A 232 -0.16 7.76 4.95
C GLY A 232 -0.56 8.54 6.21
N ASP A 233 -1.59 8.07 6.89
CA ASP A 233 -2.02 8.60 8.19
C ASP A 233 -1.03 8.24 9.29
N VAL A 234 -0.99 9.08 10.35
CA VAL A 234 -0.22 8.76 11.55
C VAL A 234 -0.78 7.49 12.22
N PRO A 235 0.08 6.58 12.73
CA PRO A 235 -0.35 5.25 13.18
C PRO A 235 -1.48 5.24 14.22
N GLY A 236 -1.47 6.18 15.19
CA GLY A 236 -2.50 6.29 16.21
C GLY A 236 -3.86 6.68 15.63
N TYR A 237 -3.89 7.73 14.82
CA TYR A 237 -5.12 8.18 14.15
C TYR A 237 -5.67 7.10 13.22
N LYS A 238 -4.80 6.45 12.43
CA LYS A 238 -5.18 5.33 11.59
C LYS A 238 -5.82 4.19 12.39
N ALA A 239 -5.27 3.87 13.56
CA ALA A 239 -5.79 2.83 14.43
C ALA A 239 -7.19 3.18 14.96
N ASP A 240 -7.45 4.43 15.35
CA ASP A 240 -8.76 4.88 15.83
C ASP A 240 -9.84 4.81 14.73
N ILE A 241 -9.49 5.21 13.51
CA ILE A 241 -10.39 5.12 12.35
C ILE A 241 -10.69 3.66 11.99
N GLN A 242 -9.67 2.80 11.94
CA GLN A 242 -9.85 1.37 11.70
C GLN A 242 -10.63 0.68 12.82
N ALA A 243 -10.41 1.06 14.08
CA ALA A 243 -11.13 0.56 15.23
C ALA A 243 -12.62 0.95 15.16
N THR A 244 -12.95 2.12 14.60
CA THR A 244 -14.34 2.55 14.42
C THR A 244 -15.11 1.59 13.49
N GLN A 245 -14.59 1.31 12.29
CA GLN A 245 -15.21 0.33 11.38
C GLN A 245 -15.22 -1.09 12.00
N THR A 246 -14.12 -1.48 12.65
CA THR A 246 -14.02 -2.80 13.31
C THR A 246 -15.09 -2.95 14.40
N ALA A 247 -15.31 -1.92 15.22
CA ALA A 247 -16.31 -1.93 16.27
C ALA A 247 -17.73 -2.02 15.70
N LEU A 248 -18.03 -1.33 14.59
CA LEU A 248 -19.31 -1.45 13.89
C LEU A 248 -19.53 -2.87 13.35
N LEU A 249 -18.54 -3.46 12.69
CA LEU A 249 -18.63 -4.82 12.14
C LEU A 249 -18.68 -5.89 13.25
N ALA A 250 -17.97 -5.69 14.36
CA ALA A 250 -17.95 -6.60 15.49
C ALA A 250 -19.09 -6.36 16.50
N GLY A 251 -19.95 -5.36 16.29
CA GLY A 251 -21.06 -5.05 17.20
C GLY A 251 -20.66 -4.44 18.55
N ASP A 252 -19.43 -3.93 18.71
CA ASP A 252 -19.00 -3.16 19.90
C ASP A 252 -19.45 -1.69 19.79
N LEU A 253 -20.77 -1.50 19.82
CA LEU A 253 -21.38 -0.21 19.51
C LEU A 253 -21.12 0.86 20.60
N ALA A 254 -20.73 0.44 21.81
CA ALA A 254 -20.40 1.35 22.91
C ALA A 254 -19.01 1.99 22.77
N ALA A 255 -18.13 1.44 21.94
CA ALA A 255 -16.83 2.05 21.62
C ALA A 255 -16.95 3.16 20.58
N VAL A 256 -17.89 3.01 19.64
CA VAL A 256 -18.01 3.88 18.44
C VAL A 256 -18.09 5.37 18.78
N PRO A 257 -18.98 5.87 19.67
CA PRO A 257 -19.05 7.31 19.94
C PRO A 257 -17.75 7.89 20.52
N ARG A 258 -17.01 7.10 21.31
CA ARG A 258 -15.75 7.53 21.94
C ARG A 258 -14.61 7.60 20.93
N LEU A 259 -14.57 6.67 19.99
CA LEU A 259 -13.57 6.67 18.91
C LEU A 259 -13.79 7.84 17.94
N LEU A 260 -15.06 8.15 17.65
CA LEU A 260 -15.44 9.31 16.83
C LEU A 260 -15.07 10.62 17.53
N ASP A 261 -15.41 10.76 18.81
CA ASP A 261 -15.08 11.94 19.61
C ASP A 261 -13.56 12.17 19.70
N ALA A 262 -12.78 11.11 20.03
CA ALA A 262 -11.32 11.18 20.06
C ALA A 262 -10.70 11.55 18.71
N SER A 263 -11.37 11.18 17.61
CA SER A 263 -10.95 11.49 16.24
C SER A 263 -11.45 12.85 15.75
N GLY A 264 -12.24 13.57 16.55
CA GLY A 264 -12.88 14.84 16.17
C GLY A 264 -13.91 14.69 15.06
N ILE A 265 -14.59 13.55 14.97
CA ILE A 265 -15.60 13.20 13.96
C ILE A 265 -16.98 13.29 14.60
N ASP A 266 -17.89 14.04 13.97
CA ASP A 266 -19.30 14.10 14.40
C ASP A 266 -20.29 13.63 13.33
N LYS A 267 -19.80 13.35 12.12
CA LYS A 267 -20.57 12.91 10.96
C LYS A 267 -19.95 11.67 10.33
N ILE A 268 -20.79 10.75 9.89
CA ILE A 268 -20.39 9.57 9.11
C ILE A 268 -21.25 9.51 7.86
N ILE A 269 -20.61 9.43 6.70
CA ILE A 269 -21.25 9.03 5.45
C ILE A 269 -21.09 7.51 5.33
N VAL A 270 -22.19 6.78 5.22
CA VAL A 270 -22.16 5.39 4.75
C VAL A 270 -22.54 5.39 3.28
N ARG A 271 -21.66 4.87 2.43
CA ARG A 271 -21.89 4.81 0.99
C ARG A 271 -22.32 3.42 0.57
N HIS A 272 -23.36 3.39 -0.25
CA HIS A 272 -23.90 2.18 -0.86
C HIS A 272 -23.50 2.07 -2.34
N ASP A 273 -22.70 3.00 -2.84
CA ASP A 273 -22.37 3.15 -4.26
C ASP A 273 -21.11 2.39 -4.71
N LEU A 274 -20.53 1.53 -3.87
CA LEU A 274 -19.34 0.74 -4.15
C LEU A 274 -19.65 -0.63 -4.79
N ILE A 275 -18.77 -1.11 -5.67
CA ILE A 275 -18.79 -2.49 -6.18
C ILE A 275 -17.98 -3.36 -5.22
N ARG A 276 -18.65 -4.26 -4.50
CA ARG A 276 -18.05 -5.06 -3.41
C ARG A 276 -17.48 -6.39 -3.88
N ASP A 277 -18.01 -6.93 -4.96
CA ASP A 277 -17.71 -8.23 -5.55
C ASP A 277 -16.63 -8.17 -6.64
N MET A 278 -15.89 -7.06 -6.72
CA MET A 278 -14.74 -6.95 -7.61
C MET A 278 -13.62 -7.90 -7.13
N PRO A 279 -13.09 -8.78 -8.00
CA PRO A 279 -11.99 -9.67 -7.64
C PRO A 279 -10.79 -8.92 -7.02
N GLY A 280 -10.19 -9.50 -5.97
CA GLY A 280 -9.02 -8.92 -5.29
C GLY A 280 -9.33 -7.75 -4.34
N ARG A 281 -10.60 -7.38 -4.15
CA ARG A 281 -11.04 -6.31 -3.24
C ARG A 281 -11.62 -6.85 -1.95
N ASN A 282 -11.43 -6.12 -0.86
CA ASN A 282 -11.96 -6.45 0.47
C ASN A 282 -12.64 -5.22 1.09
N ILE A 283 -13.82 -4.89 0.55
CA ILE A 283 -14.63 -3.76 0.97
C ILE A 283 -15.66 -4.25 1.99
N ALA A 284 -15.76 -3.58 3.14
CA ALA A 284 -16.72 -3.96 4.17
C ALA A 284 -18.17 -3.79 3.71
N ASP A 285 -19.07 -4.62 4.24
CA ASP A 285 -20.50 -4.57 3.90
C ASP A 285 -21.17 -3.32 4.49
N ASP A 286 -21.54 -2.41 3.60
CA ASP A 286 -22.24 -1.15 3.84
C ASP A 286 -23.60 -1.34 4.54
N GLU A 287 -24.35 -2.40 4.24
CA GLU A 287 -25.61 -2.68 4.94
C GLU A 287 -25.37 -3.09 6.40
N VAL A 288 -24.31 -3.87 6.65
CA VAL A 288 -23.92 -4.26 8.02
C VAL A 288 -23.52 -3.01 8.81
N LEU A 289 -22.75 -2.10 8.20
CA LEU A 289 -22.35 -0.83 8.83
C LEU A 289 -23.56 0.06 9.12
N ALA A 290 -24.51 0.20 8.19
CA ALA A 290 -25.74 0.97 8.39
C ALA A 290 -26.63 0.36 9.51
N LYS A 291 -26.79 -0.97 9.53
CA LYS A 291 -27.53 -1.68 10.60
C LYS A 291 -26.86 -1.52 11.97
N ALA A 292 -25.53 -1.52 12.02
CA ALA A 292 -24.77 -1.28 13.24
C ALA A 292 -24.94 0.16 13.74
N LEU A 293 -24.80 1.16 12.87
CA LEU A 293 -24.98 2.58 13.21
C LEU A 293 -26.37 2.89 13.75
N LYS A 294 -27.42 2.25 13.20
CA LYS A 294 -28.80 2.37 13.72
C LYS A 294 -28.93 1.96 15.19
N ARG A 295 -28.10 1.02 15.64
CA ARG A 295 -28.07 0.50 17.02
C ARG A 295 -27.04 1.20 17.90
N THR A 296 -26.22 2.09 17.33
CA THR A 296 -25.15 2.79 18.05
C THR A 296 -25.73 3.87 18.96
N PRO A 297 -25.38 3.89 20.26
CA PRO A 297 -25.89 4.90 21.19
C PRO A 297 -25.54 6.32 20.75
N GLY A 298 -26.53 7.22 20.73
CA GLY A 298 -26.33 8.63 20.41
C GLY A 298 -26.14 8.94 18.92
N MET A 299 -26.27 7.93 18.05
CA MET A 299 -26.19 8.12 16.59
C MET A 299 -27.58 8.36 16.00
N THR A 300 -27.69 9.32 15.09
CA THR A 300 -28.95 9.70 14.42
C THR A 300 -28.74 9.76 12.92
N ARG A 301 -29.64 9.15 12.14
CA ARG A 301 -29.60 9.25 10.68
C ARG A 301 -30.34 10.52 10.24
N THR A 302 -29.68 11.35 9.45
CA THR A 302 -30.18 12.65 8.99
C THR A 302 -30.42 12.71 7.48
N ALA A 303 -29.77 11.84 6.71
CA ALA A 303 -30.07 11.62 5.30
C ALA A 303 -30.04 10.12 4.96
N ASN A 304 -30.81 9.73 3.96
CA ASN A 304 -31.00 8.34 3.52
C ASN A 304 -30.96 8.27 1.99
N GLY A 305 -30.44 7.18 1.42
CA GLY A 305 -30.31 7.00 -0.03
C GLY A 305 -29.04 6.22 -0.38
N GLU A 306 -28.48 6.45 -1.57
CA GLU A 306 -27.18 5.87 -1.98
C GLU A 306 -26.02 6.30 -1.07
N LEU A 307 -26.17 7.44 -0.40
CA LEU A 307 -25.34 7.88 0.70
C LEU A 307 -26.23 8.14 1.92
N GLU A 308 -25.98 7.45 3.02
CA GLU A 308 -26.60 7.76 4.30
C GLU A 308 -25.72 8.72 5.10
N LEU A 309 -26.32 9.73 5.74
CA LEU A 309 -25.64 10.62 6.67
C LEU A 309 -26.05 10.30 8.10
N TRP A 310 -25.07 9.97 8.92
CA TRP A 310 -25.23 9.72 10.35
C TRP A 310 -24.53 10.80 11.15
N GLN A 311 -25.14 11.23 12.25
CA GLN A 311 -24.65 12.28 13.14
C GLN A 311 -24.63 11.80 14.58
N THR A 312 -23.58 12.15 15.29
CA THR A 312 -23.48 12.03 16.76
C THR A 312 -23.44 13.43 17.37
N LYS A 313 -23.45 13.51 18.71
CA LYS A 313 -23.20 14.78 19.40
C LYS A 313 -21.93 15.44 18.85
N PRO A 314 -21.89 16.78 18.72
CA PRO A 314 -20.69 17.49 18.32
C PRO A 314 -19.50 17.02 19.15
N ALA A 315 -18.35 16.79 18.50
CA ALA A 315 -17.14 16.38 19.19
C ALA A 315 -16.83 17.37 20.32
N SER A 316 -16.50 16.85 21.50
CA SER A 316 -16.47 17.59 22.77
C SER A 316 -15.30 18.58 22.92
N GLY A 317 -14.51 18.81 21.87
CA GLY A 317 -13.40 19.75 21.87
C GLY A 317 -13.08 20.34 20.50
N ASP A 318 -12.21 21.35 20.47
CA ASP A 318 -11.66 21.91 19.24
C ASP A 318 -11.09 20.80 18.35
N PRO A 319 -11.30 20.84 17.02
CA PRO A 319 -10.86 19.77 16.13
C PRO A 319 -9.37 19.53 16.32
N VAL A 320 -9.02 18.33 16.79
CA VAL A 320 -7.62 17.91 16.98
C VAL A 320 -6.89 18.10 15.66
N ARG A 321 -6.04 19.14 15.60
CA ARG A 321 -5.05 19.34 14.53
C ARG A 321 -3.86 18.45 14.86
N ALA A 322 -3.79 17.31 14.21
CA ALA A 322 -2.58 16.49 14.26
C ALA A 322 -1.48 17.24 13.50
N TYR A 323 -0.46 17.72 14.22
CA TYR A 323 0.73 18.28 13.61
C TYR A 323 1.62 17.15 13.09
N ASN A 324 2.13 17.31 11.87
CA ASN A 324 2.94 16.31 11.18
C ASN A 324 4.32 16.12 11.85
N ASN A 325 4.85 17.15 12.52
CA ASN A 325 6.02 17.07 13.40
C ASN A 325 5.92 18.09 14.54
N ILE A 326 6.47 17.73 15.70
CA ILE A 326 6.82 18.68 16.75
C ILE A 326 8.32 18.97 16.64
N VAL A 327 8.68 20.16 16.19
CA VAL A 327 10.07 20.61 16.11
C VAL A 327 10.42 21.29 17.41
N SER A 328 11.41 20.72 18.09
CA SER A 328 11.94 21.26 19.32
C SER A 328 12.95 22.37 19.04
N ALA A 329 12.64 23.61 19.41
CA ALA A 329 13.59 24.73 19.34
C ALA A 329 14.22 24.97 20.72
N GLY A 330 15.49 25.34 20.76
CA GLY A 330 16.12 25.79 22.00
C GLY A 330 15.36 26.99 22.57
N ALA A 331 15.28 27.12 23.90
CA ALA A 331 14.44 28.12 24.59
C ALA A 331 14.82 29.60 24.36
N ARG A 332 15.62 29.93 23.34
CA ARG A 332 15.96 31.31 22.98
C ARG A 332 14.94 31.87 21.97
N PRO A 333 14.33 33.05 22.22
CA PRO A 333 13.24 33.59 21.39
C PRO A 333 13.61 33.86 19.93
N ASP A 334 14.84 34.27 19.67
CA ASP A 334 15.41 34.54 18.33
C ASP A 334 15.55 33.26 17.49
N ALA A 335 16.00 32.17 18.12
CA ALA A 335 16.11 30.86 17.48
C ALA A 335 14.72 30.24 17.22
N ALA A 336 13.75 30.43 18.12
CA ALA A 336 12.38 29.97 17.93
C ALA A 336 11.69 30.71 16.78
N ALA A 337 11.86 32.03 16.67
CA ALA A 337 11.29 32.84 15.59
C ALA A 337 11.85 32.46 14.21
N GLY A 338 13.16 32.21 14.12
CA GLY A 338 13.81 31.74 12.87
C GLY A 338 13.34 30.35 12.43
N VAL A 339 13.03 29.47 13.37
CA VAL A 339 12.49 28.13 13.09
C VAL A 339 11.01 28.21 12.70
N ILE A 340 10.19 29.02 13.39
CA ILE A 340 8.77 29.22 13.06
C ILE A 340 8.61 29.79 11.64
N GLY A 341 9.50 30.68 11.22
CA GLY A 341 9.48 31.25 9.86
C GLY A 341 9.93 30.28 8.75
N SER A 342 10.53 29.13 9.08
CA SER A 342 11.13 28.20 8.11
C SER A 342 10.46 26.82 8.05
N VAL A 343 9.46 26.54 8.89
CA VAL A 343 8.72 25.28 8.90
C VAL A 343 7.31 25.43 8.33
N GLY A 344 6.86 24.43 7.57
CA GLY A 344 5.53 24.45 6.95
C GLY A 344 4.40 24.43 7.98
N THR A 345 3.23 24.93 7.58
CA THR A 345 2.02 25.14 8.42
C THR A 345 1.43 23.89 9.09
N GLY A 346 1.96 22.70 8.78
CA GLY A 346 1.63 21.44 9.43
C GLY A 346 2.53 21.05 10.60
N ASN A 347 3.45 21.90 11.08
CA ASN A 347 4.40 21.57 12.16
C ASN A 347 4.16 22.44 13.40
N ALA A 348 4.25 21.86 14.60
CA ALA A 348 4.24 22.60 15.86
C ALA A 348 5.68 22.84 16.34
N VAL A 349 6.00 24.05 16.79
CA VAL A 349 7.31 24.36 17.38
C VAL A 349 7.17 24.43 18.89
N MET A 350 7.90 23.58 19.61
CA MET A 350 7.85 23.50 21.06
C MET A 350 9.20 23.90 21.65
N ALA A 351 9.20 24.75 22.67
CA ALA A 351 10.43 25.15 23.35
C ALA A 351 10.92 24.00 24.26
N LEU A 352 12.15 23.54 24.06
CA LEU A 352 12.76 22.56 24.97
C LEU A 352 13.03 23.22 26.32
N LYS A 353 12.28 22.81 27.34
CA LYS A 353 12.76 22.92 28.72
C LYS A 353 13.95 21.97 28.81
N ALA A 354 15.14 22.50 29.03
CA ALA A 354 16.38 21.72 29.00
C ALA A 354 16.28 20.51 29.94
N SER A 355 16.14 19.30 29.38
CA SER A 355 16.87 18.07 29.75
C SER A 355 16.21 16.82 29.13
N THR A 356 17.08 15.89 28.75
CA THR A 356 16.85 14.49 28.33
C THR A 356 16.30 14.18 26.93
N LYS A 357 17.06 13.31 26.23
CA LYS A 357 16.71 12.72 24.91
C LYS A 357 15.40 11.91 25.04
N PRO A 358 14.47 12.02 24.06
CA PRO A 358 13.27 11.19 24.06
C PRO A 358 13.59 9.71 23.76
N SER A 359 12.85 8.81 24.39
CA SER A 359 12.86 7.36 24.11
C SER A 359 12.20 7.06 22.76
N LEU A 360 12.77 6.12 22.00
CA LEU A 360 12.28 5.65 20.70
C LEU A 360 11.11 4.63 20.79
N LEU A 361 10.61 4.36 22.00
CA LEU A 361 9.50 3.44 22.24
C LEU A 361 8.33 4.20 22.87
N ALA A 362 7.12 3.96 22.37
CA ALA A 362 5.90 4.43 23.00
C ALA A 362 5.82 3.88 24.43
N THR A 363 5.82 4.77 25.42
CA THR A 363 5.57 4.42 26.81
C THR A 363 4.06 4.25 27.01
N VAL A 364 3.65 3.05 27.44
CA VAL A 364 2.28 2.79 27.87
C VAL A 364 2.03 3.61 29.15
N ASP A 365 0.99 4.44 29.18
CA ASP A 365 0.53 5.05 30.42
C ASP A 365 -0.31 4.03 31.20
N ASP A 366 0.31 3.46 32.22
CA ASP A 366 -0.24 2.48 33.14
C ASP A 366 -0.64 3.08 34.49
N SER A 367 -0.81 4.41 34.54
CA SER A 367 -1.16 5.12 35.77
C SER A 367 -2.57 4.77 36.25
N PRO A 368 -2.75 4.50 37.56
CA PRO A 368 -4.07 4.34 38.17
C PRO A 368 -4.90 5.61 38.08
N GLN A 369 -6.18 5.47 37.76
CA GLN A 369 -7.18 6.51 37.95
C GLN A 369 -7.83 6.31 39.31
N VAL A 370 -7.68 7.29 40.20
CA VAL A 370 -8.17 7.21 41.58
C VAL A 370 -9.25 8.27 41.78
N THR A 371 -10.46 7.82 42.13
CA THR A 371 -11.56 8.70 42.56
C THR A 371 -11.76 8.56 44.08
N LYS A 372 -12.71 9.33 44.63
CA LYS A 372 -13.07 9.29 46.05
C LYS A 372 -13.55 7.91 46.56
N ASP A 373 -13.95 7.04 45.64
CA ASP A 373 -14.66 5.78 45.87
C ASP A 373 -14.24 4.64 44.92
N SER A 374 -13.33 4.89 43.98
CA SER A 374 -12.87 3.88 43.03
C SER A 374 -11.38 3.99 42.71
N VAL A 375 -10.78 2.84 42.43
CA VAL A 375 -9.43 2.73 41.88
C VAL A 375 -9.54 1.91 40.60
N GLN A 376 -9.16 2.51 39.48
CA GLN A 376 -9.22 1.89 38.15
C GLN A 376 -7.83 1.85 37.53
N TRP A 377 -7.46 0.71 36.96
CA TRP A 377 -6.22 0.58 36.19
C TRP A 377 -6.53 0.28 34.72
N PRO A 378 -5.85 0.94 33.77
CA PRO A 378 -5.77 0.40 32.42
C PRO A 378 -5.04 -0.94 32.50
N VAL A 379 -5.50 -1.96 31.77
CA VAL A 379 -4.76 -3.23 31.69
C VAL A 379 -3.49 -2.94 30.89
N PRO A 380 -2.29 -2.93 31.47
CA PRO A 380 -1.09 -2.57 30.72
C PRO A 380 -0.84 -3.63 29.64
N ALA A 381 -0.48 -3.21 28.43
CA ALA A 381 0.03 -4.11 27.41
C ALA A 381 1.48 -4.44 27.75
N VAL A 382 1.68 -5.28 28.77
CA VAL A 382 3.00 -5.75 29.16
C VAL A 382 3.24 -7.14 28.59
N ASP A 383 4.30 -7.25 27.79
CA ASP A 383 4.75 -8.52 27.24
C ASP A 383 5.32 -9.46 28.33
N ALA A 384 5.73 -8.92 29.49
CA ALA A 384 6.14 -9.72 30.64
C ALA A 384 6.10 -8.89 31.93
N GLY A 385 5.94 -9.57 33.07
CA GLY A 385 6.06 -8.98 34.41
C GLY A 385 4.73 -8.87 35.17
N VAL A 386 4.83 -8.42 36.41
CA VAL A 386 3.69 -8.06 37.27
C VAL A 386 3.87 -6.58 37.58
N PRO A 387 3.37 -5.67 36.72
CA PRO A 387 3.41 -4.24 37.03
C PRO A 387 2.75 -4.03 38.40
N ARG A 388 3.45 -3.31 39.27
CA ARG A 388 3.00 -2.99 40.62
C ARG A 388 2.94 -1.49 40.74
N THR A 389 1.83 -1.02 41.27
CA THR A 389 1.64 0.39 41.60
C THR A 389 1.11 0.48 43.02
N THR A 390 1.69 1.38 43.80
CA THR A 390 1.20 1.73 45.13
C THR A 390 0.29 2.94 44.99
N VAL A 391 -0.87 2.90 45.64
CA VAL A 391 -1.83 4.01 45.67
C VAL A 391 -2.12 4.34 47.12
N ASP A 392 -1.90 5.60 47.49
CA ASP A 392 -2.25 6.10 48.82
C ASP A 392 -3.76 6.38 48.87
N LEU A 393 -4.50 5.54 49.59
CA LEU A 393 -5.94 5.66 49.78
C LEU A 393 -6.25 6.31 51.14
N LYS A 394 -7.31 7.14 51.17
CA LYS A 394 -7.86 7.62 52.45
C LYS A 394 -8.70 6.49 53.08
N ALA A 395 -8.99 6.59 54.37
CA ALA A 395 -9.88 5.62 55.03
C ALA A 395 -11.27 5.63 54.36
N GLY A 396 -11.73 4.46 53.89
CA GLY A 396 -13.01 4.33 53.19
C GLY A 396 -13.19 2.98 52.49
N THR A 397 -14.34 2.80 51.85
CA THR A 397 -14.65 1.64 51.00
C THR A 397 -14.44 2.03 49.54
N TYR A 398 -13.71 1.20 48.79
CA TYR A 398 -13.37 1.45 47.39
C TYR A 398 -13.84 0.32 46.49
N VAL A 399 -14.36 0.69 45.32
CA VAL A 399 -14.57 -0.24 44.21
C VAL A 399 -13.27 -0.36 43.43
N VAL A 400 -12.74 -1.56 43.37
CA VAL A 400 -11.55 -1.88 42.59
C VAL A 400 -12.00 -2.51 41.27
N ALA A 401 -11.70 -1.87 40.14
CA ALA A 401 -12.15 -2.32 38.83
C ALA A 401 -11.02 -2.37 37.79
N GLN A 402 -11.03 -3.42 36.99
CA GLN A 402 -10.18 -3.56 35.81
C GLN A 402 -10.94 -3.02 34.59
N ARG A 403 -10.39 -2.02 33.90
CA ARG A 403 -11.05 -1.49 32.69
C ARG A 403 -10.98 -2.53 31.57
N ALA A 404 -12.14 -3.08 31.17
CA ALA A 404 -12.20 -4.09 30.13
C ALA A 404 -11.64 -3.56 28.80
N ARG A 405 -10.78 -4.35 28.16
CA ARG A 405 -10.41 -4.12 26.75
C ARG A 405 -11.60 -4.50 25.86
N ALA A 406 -11.78 -3.79 24.74
CA ALA A 406 -12.83 -4.09 23.74
C ALA A 406 -12.81 -5.56 23.29
N SER A 407 -11.60 -6.16 23.24
CA SER A 407 -11.40 -7.60 23.12
C SER A 407 -10.40 -8.06 24.20
N ALA A 408 -10.76 -9.09 24.96
CA ALA A 408 -9.82 -9.67 25.91
C ALA A 408 -8.82 -10.57 25.18
N VAL A 409 -7.55 -10.49 25.58
CA VAL A 409 -6.50 -11.33 25.02
C VAL A 409 -6.46 -12.63 25.82
N LEU A 410 -7.18 -13.64 25.34
CA LEU A 410 -7.35 -14.92 26.03
C LEU A 410 -6.37 -15.97 25.50
N ARG A 411 -6.01 -16.92 26.36
CA ARG A 411 -5.17 -18.08 26.03
C ARG A 411 -6.05 -19.28 25.72
N PRO A 412 -6.08 -19.75 24.46
CA PRO A 412 -6.82 -20.95 24.10
C PRO A 412 -6.05 -22.21 24.52
N ALA A 413 -6.78 -23.20 25.00
CA ALA A 413 -6.29 -24.56 25.26
C ALA A 413 -7.41 -25.57 24.94
N LEU A 414 -7.02 -26.76 24.52
CA LEU A 414 -7.97 -27.85 24.30
C LEU A 414 -8.03 -28.75 25.54
N ASP A 415 -9.20 -28.87 26.14
CA ASP A 415 -9.50 -29.87 27.15
C ASP A 415 -10.10 -31.10 26.44
N THR A 416 -9.27 -32.11 26.26
CA THR A 416 -9.63 -33.36 25.58
C THR A 416 -10.57 -34.23 26.43
N ALA A 417 -10.45 -34.17 27.76
CA ALA A 417 -11.31 -34.94 28.67
C ALA A 417 -12.72 -34.34 28.71
N GLY A 418 -12.81 -33.02 28.78
CA GLY A 418 -14.07 -32.27 28.77
C GLY A 418 -14.67 -32.01 27.38
N ARG A 419 -13.98 -32.39 26.30
CA ARG A 419 -14.34 -32.09 24.90
C ARG A 419 -14.69 -30.61 24.69
N LYS A 420 -13.84 -29.71 25.19
CA LYS A 420 -14.07 -28.27 25.15
C LYS A 420 -12.79 -27.48 24.84
N LEU A 421 -12.95 -26.37 24.13
CA LEU A 421 -11.93 -25.32 24.03
C LEU A 421 -12.10 -24.38 25.21
N VAL A 422 -11.02 -24.18 25.96
CA VAL A 422 -10.98 -23.33 27.15
C VAL A 422 -10.15 -22.09 26.83
N PHE A 423 -10.74 -20.92 26.99
CA PHE A 423 -10.10 -19.63 26.83
C PHE A 423 -9.89 -19.00 28.20
N SER A 424 -8.66 -19.01 28.69
CA SER A 424 -8.30 -18.47 30.00
C SER A 424 -7.75 -17.05 29.88
N ASP A 425 -8.18 -16.15 30.76
CA ASP A 425 -7.55 -14.84 30.89
C ASP A 425 -6.28 -14.98 31.76
N PRO A 426 -5.08 -14.67 31.22
CA PRO A 426 -3.87 -14.73 32.03
C PRO A 426 -3.76 -13.60 33.05
N THR A 427 -4.61 -12.59 32.96
CA THR A 427 -4.55 -11.38 33.79
C THR A 427 -5.19 -11.65 35.14
N LYS A 428 -4.44 -11.34 36.22
CA LYS A 428 -4.94 -11.40 37.60
C LYS A 428 -4.66 -10.07 38.28
N VAL A 429 -5.67 -9.51 38.92
CA VAL A 429 -5.51 -8.34 39.79
C VAL A 429 -5.20 -8.81 41.20
N ARG A 430 -4.13 -8.29 41.79
CA ARG A 430 -3.74 -8.58 43.17
C ARG A 430 -3.73 -7.29 43.99
N VAL A 431 -4.27 -7.37 45.21
CA VAL A 431 -4.11 -6.35 46.26
C VAL A 431 -3.39 -7.02 47.42
N ASP A 432 -2.28 -6.43 47.86
CA ASP A 432 -1.41 -6.97 48.91
C ASP A 432 -1.01 -8.45 48.68
N GLY A 433 -0.78 -8.81 47.42
CA GLY A 433 -0.41 -10.16 47.00
C GLY A 433 -1.58 -11.13 46.86
N ARG A 434 -2.77 -10.82 47.37
CA ARG A 434 -3.99 -11.65 47.22
C ARG A 434 -4.70 -11.35 45.91
N VAL A 435 -5.05 -12.40 45.15
CA VAL A 435 -5.85 -12.24 43.92
C VAL A 435 -7.28 -11.86 44.30
N ILE A 436 -7.75 -10.72 43.78
CA ILE A 436 -9.09 -10.19 44.06
C ILE A 436 -9.99 -10.13 42.81
N SER A 437 -9.40 -10.20 41.62
CA SER A 437 -10.14 -10.29 40.35
C SER A 437 -9.39 -11.19 39.38
N SER A 438 -10.14 -12.14 38.82
CA SER A 438 -9.79 -12.97 37.67
C SER A 438 -11.05 -13.22 36.87
N ARG A 439 -10.93 -13.29 35.55
CA ARG A 439 -12.03 -13.67 34.68
C ARG A 439 -12.15 -15.20 34.63
N ASP A 440 -13.37 -15.70 34.77
CA ASP A 440 -13.66 -17.13 34.59
C ASP A 440 -13.31 -17.56 33.16
N PRO A 441 -12.79 -18.78 32.96
CA PRO A 441 -12.52 -19.29 31.62
C PRO A 441 -13.79 -19.30 30.77
N VAL A 442 -13.66 -18.90 29.50
CA VAL A 442 -14.73 -19.11 28.52
C VAL A 442 -14.56 -20.51 27.96
N GLU A 443 -15.61 -21.33 28.06
CA GLU A 443 -15.61 -22.71 27.61
C GLU A 443 -16.52 -22.86 26.39
N VAL A 444 -15.98 -23.43 25.32
CA VAL A 444 -16.71 -23.70 24.09
C VAL A 444 -16.70 -25.21 23.86
N PRO A 445 -17.85 -25.91 23.93
CA PRO A 445 -17.89 -27.33 23.64
C PRO A 445 -17.50 -27.59 22.18
N VAL A 446 -16.73 -28.64 21.94
CA VAL A 446 -16.27 -29.00 20.60
C VAL A 446 -16.62 -30.44 20.23
N PRO A 447 -17.00 -30.67 18.96
CA PRO A 447 -17.38 -32.01 18.50
C PRO A 447 -16.17 -32.96 18.41
N ARG A 448 -14.94 -32.42 18.27
CA ARG A 448 -13.70 -33.18 18.11
C ARG A 448 -12.65 -32.77 19.12
N THR A 449 -11.78 -33.70 19.51
CA THR A 449 -10.68 -33.52 20.47
C THR A 449 -9.30 -33.51 19.83
N ASP A 450 -9.23 -33.55 18.50
CA ASP A 450 -8.00 -33.49 17.71
C ASP A 450 -7.80 -32.10 17.07
N ILE A 451 -8.32 -31.05 17.72
CA ILE A 451 -8.18 -29.68 17.24
C ILE A 451 -6.73 -29.24 17.38
N VAL A 452 -6.13 -28.80 16.27
CA VAL A 452 -4.71 -28.40 16.21
C VAL A 452 -4.52 -26.89 16.18
N ALA A 453 -5.53 -26.15 15.70
CA ALA A 453 -5.48 -24.71 15.59
C ALA A 453 -6.88 -24.10 15.70
N ILE A 454 -6.93 -22.81 16.00
CA ILE A 454 -8.16 -22.03 16.02
C ILE A 454 -7.97 -20.70 15.29
N GLN A 455 -9.07 -20.13 14.78
CA GLN A 455 -9.14 -18.76 14.29
C GLN A 455 -10.23 -18.02 15.05
N ALA A 456 -9.83 -16.96 15.76
CA ALA A 456 -10.73 -16.05 16.46
C ALA A 456 -10.68 -14.68 15.76
N GLY A 457 -11.77 -14.33 15.07
CA GLY A 457 -11.80 -13.16 14.19
C GLY A 457 -10.73 -13.26 13.09
N PRO A 458 -9.86 -12.24 12.92
CA PRO A 458 -8.79 -12.27 11.92
C PRO A 458 -7.53 -13.03 12.39
N ARG A 459 -7.48 -13.52 13.65
CA ARG A 459 -6.26 -14.11 14.22
C ARG A 459 -6.35 -15.62 14.31
N ALA A 460 -5.48 -16.31 13.58
CA ALA A 460 -5.26 -17.74 13.68
C ALA A 460 -4.07 -18.06 14.62
N VAL A 461 -4.19 -19.12 15.42
CA VAL A 461 -3.10 -19.64 16.26
C VAL A 461 -3.16 -21.17 16.36
N SER A 462 -2.00 -21.82 16.32
CA SER A 462 -1.87 -23.23 16.72
C SER A 462 -1.92 -23.40 18.23
N LEU A 463 -2.51 -24.51 18.67
CA LEU A 463 -2.66 -24.88 20.09
C LEU A 463 -1.42 -25.59 20.66
N ASP A 464 -0.54 -26.10 19.79
CA ASP A 464 0.69 -26.82 20.15
C ASP A 464 1.87 -25.89 20.54
N ALA A 465 1.64 -24.58 20.59
CA ALA A 465 2.64 -23.55 20.87
C ALA A 465 3.89 -23.62 19.95
N TRP A 466 3.76 -24.20 18.76
CA TRP A 466 4.86 -24.38 17.83
C TRP A 466 5.55 -23.05 17.49
N GLY A 467 6.89 -23.09 17.41
CA GLY A 467 7.71 -21.94 17.03
C GLY A 467 7.87 -20.85 18.09
N ARG A 468 7.08 -20.87 19.18
CA ARG A 468 7.08 -19.82 20.23
C ARG A 468 8.42 -19.69 20.95
N GLU A 469 9.15 -20.80 21.10
CA GLU A 469 10.48 -20.80 21.74
C GLU A 469 11.55 -20.05 20.95
N ALA A 470 11.39 -19.98 19.63
CA ALA A 470 12.30 -19.31 18.70
C ALA A 470 12.05 -17.80 18.59
N LEU A 471 10.93 -17.30 19.13
CA LEU A 471 10.64 -15.86 19.12
C LEU A 471 11.67 -15.08 19.94
N PRO A 472 12.16 -13.93 19.45
CA PRO A 472 13.09 -13.08 20.20
C PRO A 472 12.50 -12.69 21.56
N ARG A 473 13.21 -13.02 22.64
CA ARG A 473 12.80 -12.75 24.03
C ARG A 473 14.01 -12.38 24.86
N ARG A 474 13.80 -11.69 26.00
CA ARG A 474 14.88 -11.41 26.94
C ARG A 474 15.45 -12.73 27.47
N PRO A 475 16.79 -12.88 27.59
CA PRO A 475 17.38 -14.06 28.20
C PRO A 475 16.72 -14.37 29.57
N GLY A 476 16.35 -15.62 29.79
CA GLY A 476 15.68 -16.06 31.03
C GLY A 476 14.16 -15.83 31.11
N THR A 477 13.53 -15.13 30.16
CA THR A 477 12.05 -15.03 30.13
C THR A 477 11.43 -16.24 29.43
N PRO A 478 10.40 -16.92 29.98
CA PRO A 478 9.77 -18.09 29.35
C PRO A 478 9.04 -17.72 28.04
N ALA A 479 8.85 -18.70 27.14
CA ALA A 479 8.08 -18.50 25.93
C ALA A 479 6.62 -18.17 26.26
N GLN A 480 6.05 -17.17 25.58
CA GLN A 480 4.66 -16.83 25.78
C GLN A 480 3.75 -17.86 25.09
N PRO A 481 2.69 -18.35 25.77
CA PRO A 481 1.69 -19.21 25.15
C PRO A 481 0.88 -18.46 24.07
N PRO A 482 0.16 -19.18 23.20
CA PRO A 482 -0.72 -18.57 22.22
C PRO A 482 -1.80 -17.71 22.89
N SER A 483 -2.17 -16.63 22.21
CA SER A 483 -3.23 -15.74 22.65
C SER A 483 -4.00 -15.16 21.48
N VAL A 484 -5.30 -14.96 21.69
CA VAL A 484 -6.24 -14.42 20.71
C VAL A 484 -7.14 -13.34 21.32
N PRO A 485 -7.44 -12.25 20.59
CA PRO A 485 -8.45 -11.30 21.01
C PRO A 485 -9.84 -11.93 20.85
N VAL A 486 -10.61 -11.96 21.94
CA VAL A 486 -11.98 -12.48 21.97
C VAL A 486 -12.89 -11.40 22.54
N GLY A 487 -13.88 -10.99 21.74
CA GLY A 487 -14.98 -10.09 22.08
C GLY A 487 -16.33 -10.78 21.94
N SER A 488 -17.42 -10.05 22.19
CA SER A 488 -18.79 -10.60 22.27
C SER A 488 -19.33 -11.18 20.96
N ALA A 489 -18.82 -10.74 19.80
CA ALA A 489 -19.20 -11.26 18.48
C ALA A 489 -17.99 -11.76 17.66
N THR A 490 -16.90 -12.13 18.32
CA THR A 490 -15.73 -12.67 17.61
C THR A 490 -16.08 -14.05 17.02
N PRO A 491 -16.08 -14.22 15.69
CA PRO A 491 -16.32 -15.53 15.10
C PRO A 491 -15.16 -16.47 15.47
N LEU A 492 -15.49 -17.70 15.82
CA LEU A 492 -14.54 -18.73 16.19
C LEU A 492 -14.65 -19.90 15.21
N VAL A 493 -13.51 -20.29 14.62
CA VAL A 493 -13.36 -21.49 13.82
C VAL A 493 -12.30 -22.37 14.46
N ALA A 494 -12.58 -23.66 14.60
CA ALA A 494 -11.63 -24.65 15.11
C ALA A 494 -11.24 -25.62 13.99
N TYR A 495 -9.95 -25.91 13.87
CA TYR A 495 -9.39 -26.75 12.81
C TYR A 495 -8.87 -28.06 13.40
N SER A 496 -9.35 -29.17 12.86
CA SER A 496 -8.80 -30.51 13.08
C SER A 496 -8.14 -31.01 11.80
N PRO A 497 -7.15 -31.91 11.90
CA PRO A 497 -6.54 -32.54 10.72
C PRO A 497 -7.58 -33.21 9.82
N SER A 498 -7.42 -33.02 8.53
CA SER A 498 -8.14 -33.74 7.49
C SER A 498 -7.73 -35.22 7.48
N SER A 499 -8.69 -36.11 7.24
CA SER A 499 -8.41 -37.54 7.00
C SER A 499 -7.65 -37.78 5.70
N LYS A 500 -7.67 -36.80 4.78
CA LYS A 500 -6.84 -36.75 3.59
C LYS A 500 -5.71 -35.75 3.83
N PRO A 501 -4.45 -36.20 3.98
CA PRO A 501 -3.30 -35.31 4.14
C PRO A 501 -3.17 -34.32 2.97
N ALA A 502 -2.43 -33.24 3.19
CA ALA A 502 -2.01 -32.36 2.11
C ALA A 502 -1.02 -33.08 1.18
N ASP A 503 -1.00 -32.71 -0.11
CA ASP A 503 -0.05 -33.25 -1.10
C ASP A 503 0.90 -32.16 -1.62
N PRO A 504 1.89 -31.72 -0.80
CA PRO A 504 2.89 -30.75 -1.25
C PRO A 504 3.94 -31.42 -2.15
N ALA A 505 4.19 -30.83 -3.31
CA ALA A 505 5.30 -31.21 -4.18
C ALA A 505 6.67 -30.86 -3.54
N PRO A 506 7.77 -31.53 -3.94
CA PRO A 506 9.10 -31.10 -3.54
C PRO A 506 9.39 -29.65 -3.97
N PRO A 507 10.22 -28.89 -3.21
CA PRO A 507 10.60 -27.54 -3.60
C PRO A 507 11.26 -27.50 -4.98
N SER A 508 10.74 -26.65 -5.87
CA SER A 508 11.26 -26.47 -7.22
C SER A 508 12.73 -26.04 -7.23
N ASP A 509 13.39 -26.17 -8.36
CA ASP A 509 14.66 -25.48 -8.60
C ASP A 509 14.52 -23.96 -8.49
N VAL A 510 15.69 -23.31 -8.31
CA VAL A 510 15.73 -21.86 -8.18
C VAL A 510 15.31 -21.24 -9.49
N TYR A 511 14.39 -20.28 -9.42
CA TYR A 511 13.97 -19.50 -10.56
C TYR A 511 13.90 -18.02 -10.19
N ASP A 512 13.84 -17.18 -11.21
CA ASP A 512 13.71 -15.74 -11.06
C ASP A 512 12.23 -15.35 -10.95
N CYS A 513 11.79 -14.99 -9.75
CA CYS A 513 10.42 -14.56 -9.48
C CYS A 513 10.24 -13.04 -9.54
N ASN A 514 11.32 -12.29 -9.76
CA ASN A 514 11.29 -10.84 -9.93
C ASN A 514 12.02 -10.46 -11.22
N ASN A 515 11.66 -11.15 -12.31
CA ASN A 515 12.25 -10.99 -13.64
C ASN A 515 11.75 -9.72 -14.33
N TYR A 516 12.09 -8.56 -13.76
CA TYR A 516 11.77 -7.26 -14.34
C TYR A 516 12.63 -6.94 -15.57
N GLU A 517 13.72 -7.67 -15.80
CA GLU A 517 14.61 -7.56 -16.95
C GLU A 517 15.22 -8.93 -17.30
N PRO A 518 15.02 -9.48 -18.52
CA PRO A 518 15.49 -10.83 -18.82
C PRO A 518 17.02 -10.95 -18.78
N ARG A 519 17.55 -11.65 -17.75
CA ARG A 519 18.98 -11.99 -17.61
C ARG A 519 19.20 -13.45 -17.20
N PRO A 520 20.30 -14.09 -17.61
CA PRO A 520 20.63 -15.44 -17.17
C PRO A 520 20.83 -15.55 -15.65
N ALA A 521 20.27 -16.61 -15.03
CA ALA A 521 20.40 -16.87 -13.60
C ALA A 521 21.85 -16.88 -13.04
N PRO A 522 22.89 -17.32 -13.78
CA PRO A 522 24.28 -17.22 -13.33
C PRO A 522 24.77 -15.78 -13.10
N GLU A 523 24.34 -14.82 -13.93
CA GLU A 523 24.69 -13.40 -13.81
C GLU A 523 24.04 -12.77 -12.59
N LEU A 524 22.76 -13.09 -12.37
CA LEU A 524 21.96 -12.69 -11.20
C LEU A 524 22.41 -13.38 -9.90
N LYS A 525 23.28 -14.39 -10.01
CA LYS A 525 23.75 -15.25 -8.91
C LYS A 525 22.59 -15.87 -8.12
N LEU A 526 21.49 -16.23 -8.80
CA LEU A 526 20.37 -16.92 -8.17
C LEU A 526 20.81 -18.34 -7.79
N ARG A 527 20.72 -18.69 -6.51
CA ARG A 527 21.12 -20.01 -6.02
C ARG A 527 20.13 -20.54 -4.99
N LYS A 528 19.83 -21.84 -5.09
CA LYS A 528 19.24 -22.66 -4.04
C LYS A 528 20.29 -23.66 -3.57
N ARG A 529 20.52 -23.76 -2.26
CA ARG A 529 21.40 -24.76 -1.64
C ARG A 529 20.71 -25.35 -0.42
N ILE A 530 21.00 -26.61 -0.13
CA ILE A 530 20.63 -27.20 1.15
C ILE A 530 21.79 -27.01 2.11
N VAL A 531 21.53 -26.46 3.30
CA VAL A 531 22.53 -26.24 4.34
C VAL A 531 22.13 -26.99 5.61
N PRO A 532 23.07 -27.65 6.32
CA PRO A 532 22.76 -28.33 7.57
C PRO A 532 22.45 -27.32 8.68
N THR A 533 21.49 -27.66 9.55
CA THR A 533 21.16 -26.90 10.77
C THR A 533 20.92 -27.87 11.94
N ASP A 534 20.86 -27.32 13.16
CA ASP A 534 20.53 -28.03 14.40
C ASP A 534 19.17 -28.75 14.37
N LYS A 535 18.20 -28.26 13.58
CA LYS A 535 16.85 -28.84 13.43
C LYS A 535 16.64 -29.52 12.06
N GLY A 536 17.72 -29.95 11.41
CA GLY A 536 17.68 -30.59 10.09
C GLY A 536 18.08 -29.67 8.94
N PRO A 537 17.95 -30.12 7.68
CA PRO A 537 18.36 -29.34 6.51
C PRO A 537 17.50 -28.08 6.32
N ALA A 538 18.14 -26.99 5.90
CA ALA A 538 17.48 -25.74 5.51
C ALA A 538 17.71 -25.43 4.04
N ILE A 539 16.70 -24.86 3.38
CA ILE A 539 16.79 -24.29 2.04
C ILE A 539 17.38 -22.89 2.16
N ARG A 540 18.60 -22.70 1.65
CA ARG A 540 19.24 -21.40 1.47
C ARG A 540 18.98 -20.87 0.08
N LEU A 541 18.33 -19.72 -0.02
CA LEU A 541 18.20 -18.94 -1.24
C LEU A 541 19.17 -17.76 -1.19
N SER A 542 19.81 -17.47 -2.32
CA SER A 542 20.61 -16.25 -2.47
C SER A 542 20.41 -15.60 -3.83
N ALA A 543 20.37 -14.28 -3.84
CA ALA A 543 20.33 -13.46 -5.04
C ALA A 543 21.29 -12.27 -4.88
N ALA A 544 22.05 -11.96 -5.93
CA ALA A 544 22.83 -10.72 -5.99
C ALA A 544 22.06 -9.60 -6.71
N ASP A 545 21.07 -9.96 -7.51
CA ASP A 545 20.12 -9.06 -8.16
C ASP A 545 18.80 -9.83 -8.38
N HIS A 546 17.68 -9.13 -8.62
CA HIS A 546 16.32 -9.69 -8.68
C HIS A 546 15.91 -10.47 -7.41
N ALA A 547 15.20 -11.59 -7.57
CA ALA A 547 14.76 -12.45 -6.48
C ALA A 547 14.96 -13.93 -6.84
N ALA A 548 15.73 -14.63 -6.01
CA ALA A 548 15.85 -16.08 -6.09
C ALA A 548 14.66 -16.71 -5.39
N CYS A 549 13.86 -17.48 -6.13
CA CYS A 549 12.69 -18.15 -5.60
C CYS A 549 12.73 -19.68 -5.73
N THR A 550 12.06 -20.35 -4.82
CA THR A 550 11.62 -21.74 -4.97
C THR A 550 10.14 -21.82 -4.64
N ARG A 551 9.41 -22.71 -5.31
CA ARG A 551 7.98 -22.92 -5.09
C ARG A 551 7.69 -24.34 -4.66
N ILE A 552 6.68 -24.49 -3.80
CA ILE A 552 6.10 -25.75 -3.35
C ILE A 552 4.63 -25.70 -3.75
N GLU A 553 4.26 -26.50 -4.74
CA GLU A 553 2.87 -26.60 -5.22
C GLU A 553 2.10 -27.58 -4.34
N ILE A 554 0.91 -27.19 -3.88
CA ILE A 554 0.02 -28.04 -3.10
C ILE A 554 -0.99 -28.64 -4.08
N ARG A 555 -0.68 -29.84 -4.58
CA ARG A 555 -1.36 -30.45 -5.74
C ARG A 555 -2.82 -30.81 -5.48
N ASP A 556 -3.19 -30.97 -4.22
CA ASP A 556 -4.54 -31.31 -3.80
C ASP A 556 -5.38 -30.10 -3.37
N ALA A 557 -4.86 -28.89 -3.62
CA ALA A 557 -5.54 -27.62 -3.35
C ALA A 557 -6.77 -27.45 -4.22
N LYS A 558 -7.88 -27.11 -3.57
CA LYS A 558 -9.17 -26.86 -4.20
C LYS A 558 -10.01 -25.94 -3.33
N ALA A 559 -10.91 -25.17 -3.94
CA ALA A 559 -11.80 -24.23 -3.26
C ALA A 559 -12.46 -24.84 -2.00
N GLY A 560 -12.45 -24.08 -0.91
CA GLY A 560 -13.00 -24.46 0.39
C GLY A 560 -12.10 -25.34 1.25
N ARG A 561 -11.01 -25.91 0.71
CA ARG A 561 -10.04 -26.67 1.50
C ARG A 561 -9.12 -25.74 2.27
N THR A 562 -8.86 -26.06 3.53
CA THR A 562 -7.99 -25.27 4.41
C THR A 562 -6.64 -25.95 4.53
N TYR A 563 -5.58 -25.14 4.62
CA TYR A 563 -4.21 -25.59 4.83
C TYR A 563 -3.56 -24.82 5.96
N ARG A 564 -2.79 -25.52 6.79
CA ARG A 564 -1.89 -24.93 7.79
C ARG A 564 -0.45 -25.04 7.28
N VAL A 565 0.19 -23.90 7.09
CA VAL A 565 1.57 -23.79 6.60
C VAL A 565 2.47 -23.31 7.74
N ARG A 566 3.51 -24.09 8.05
CA ARG A 566 4.48 -23.82 9.12
C ARG A 566 5.90 -23.90 8.57
N MET A 567 6.75 -22.96 8.95
CA MET A 567 8.20 -23.01 8.68
C MET A 567 8.99 -22.08 9.60
N GLU A 568 10.27 -22.36 9.83
CA GLU A 568 11.18 -21.37 10.42
C GLU A 568 11.98 -20.70 9.30
N TYR A 569 12.23 -19.40 9.41
CA TYR A 569 13.03 -18.65 8.45
C TYR A 569 14.01 -17.70 9.14
N ARG A 570 15.11 -17.35 8.48
CA ARG A 570 16.04 -16.33 8.97
C ARG A 570 16.69 -15.53 7.86
N MET A 571 16.97 -14.27 8.17
CA MET A 571 17.79 -13.40 7.34
C MET A 571 19.28 -13.66 7.66
N VAL A 572 20.03 -14.12 6.67
CA VAL A 572 21.49 -14.31 6.81
C VAL A 572 22.21 -13.02 6.40
N GLU A 573 21.80 -12.43 5.29
CA GLU A 573 22.38 -11.22 4.69
C GLU A 573 21.33 -10.50 3.84
N GLY A 574 21.47 -9.18 3.70
CA GLY A 574 20.64 -8.38 2.79
C GLY A 574 19.23 -8.10 3.31
N LYS A 575 18.24 -8.17 2.42
CA LYS A 575 16.84 -7.84 2.74
C LYS A 575 16.14 -8.94 3.53
N ARG A 576 14.97 -8.57 4.05
CA ARG A 576 14.10 -9.46 4.80
C ARG A 576 13.56 -10.58 3.90
N PRO A 577 13.47 -11.82 4.41
CA PRO A 577 12.77 -12.93 3.77
C PRO A 577 11.33 -12.57 3.42
N GLN A 578 10.87 -13.00 2.24
CA GLN A 578 9.47 -12.89 1.82
C GLN A 578 8.90 -14.29 1.58
N ILE A 579 7.74 -14.54 2.19
CA ILE A 579 6.98 -15.78 2.08
C ILE A 579 5.66 -15.43 1.42
N CYS A 580 5.29 -16.21 0.42
CA CYS A 580 4.09 -15.97 -0.37
C CYS A 580 3.24 -17.23 -0.45
N LEU A 581 1.97 -17.10 -0.10
CA LEU A 581 0.95 -18.09 -0.43
C LEU A 581 0.15 -17.56 -1.60
N TRP A 582 0.44 -18.07 -2.79
CA TRP A 582 -0.14 -17.67 -4.06
C TRP A 582 -1.29 -18.61 -4.42
N GLN A 583 -2.47 -18.07 -4.63
CA GLN A 583 -3.63 -18.81 -5.12
C GLN A 583 -3.84 -18.49 -6.60
N VAL A 584 -3.55 -19.45 -7.48
CA VAL A 584 -3.67 -19.27 -8.94
C VAL A 584 -5.12 -19.02 -9.31
N GLY A 585 -5.41 -18.00 -10.11
CA GLY A 585 -6.77 -17.60 -10.46
C GLY A 585 -7.36 -16.51 -9.56
N THR A 586 -6.68 -16.15 -8.47
CA THR A 586 -7.02 -15.00 -7.63
C THR A 586 -5.92 -13.92 -7.69
N ASP A 587 -6.29 -12.65 -7.55
CA ASP A 587 -5.31 -11.57 -7.53
C ASP A 587 -4.60 -11.51 -6.18
N GLY A 588 -3.39 -12.06 -6.14
CA GLY A 588 -2.36 -11.63 -5.21
C GLY A 588 -1.78 -12.69 -4.30
N CYS A 589 -0.59 -12.34 -3.83
CA CYS A 589 0.14 -13.03 -2.80
C CYS A 589 -0.35 -12.58 -1.42
N ILE A 590 -0.69 -13.50 -0.52
CA ILE A 590 -0.89 -13.13 0.89
C ILE A 590 0.51 -12.85 1.50
N LEU A 591 0.93 -11.58 1.45
CA LEU A 591 2.18 -11.12 2.05
C LEU A 591 2.02 -11.05 3.57
N THR A 592 2.78 -11.87 4.28
CA THR A 592 2.61 -12.07 5.72
C THR A 592 3.34 -10.97 6.53
N PRO A 593 2.82 -10.57 7.71
CA PRO A 593 3.41 -9.51 8.53
C PRO A 593 4.88 -9.75 8.87
N ARG A 594 5.66 -8.66 8.91
CA ARG A 594 7.14 -8.66 8.96
C ARG A 594 7.67 -8.46 10.40
N PRO A 595 8.03 -9.51 11.17
CA PRO A 595 8.68 -9.35 12.47
C PRO A 595 10.08 -8.70 12.35
N THR A 596 10.65 -8.34 13.50
CA THR A 596 11.85 -7.52 13.64
C THR A 596 13.11 -8.13 13.01
N LEU A 597 13.96 -7.25 12.47
CA LEU A 597 15.25 -7.58 11.83
C LEU A 597 16.24 -8.13 12.84
N ASN A 598 16.42 -9.45 12.89
CA ASN A 598 17.64 -10.04 13.44
C ASN A 598 18.07 -11.28 12.64
N LYS A 599 19.26 -11.80 12.94
CA LYS A 599 19.84 -12.97 12.25
C LYS A 599 19.35 -14.32 12.83
N GLY A 600 18.43 -14.28 13.78
CA GLY A 600 17.85 -15.45 14.43
C GLY A 600 16.79 -16.15 13.57
N TRP A 601 16.39 -17.34 14.01
CA TRP A 601 15.28 -18.08 13.41
C TRP A 601 13.95 -17.52 13.90
N HIS A 602 13.04 -17.30 12.98
CA HIS A 602 11.69 -16.81 13.25
C HIS A 602 10.66 -17.84 12.78
N PRO A 603 9.66 -18.17 13.61
CA PRO A 603 8.56 -19.02 13.18
C PRO A 603 7.65 -18.25 12.23
N PHE A 604 7.15 -18.96 11.24
CA PHE A 604 6.08 -18.55 10.35
C PHE A 604 4.97 -19.58 10.44
N GLU A 605 3.76 -19.11 10.69
CA GLU A 605 2.55 -19.91 10.69
C GLU A 605 1.44 -19.14 10.00
N GLN A 606 0.76 -19.79 9.06
CA GLN A 606 -0.41 -19.24 8.39
C GLN A 606 -1.44 -20.34 8.16
N ILE A 607 -2.71 -20.03 8.42
CA ILE A 607 -3.84 -20.85 8.01
C ILE A 607 -4.47 -20.17 6.80
N VAL A 608 -4.71 -20.93 5.73
CA VAL A 608 -5.27 -20.42 4.48
C VAL A 608 -6.38 -21.34 4.01
N THR A 609 -7.57 -20.80 3.76
CA THR A 609 -8.65 -21.50 3.07
C THR A 609 -8.61 -21.09 1.61
N VAL A 610 -8.57 -22.08 0.72
CA VAL A 610 -8.51 -21.84 -0.73
C VAL A 610 -9.83 -21.21 -1.18
N GLN A 611 -9.75 -20.07 -1.86
CA GLN A 611 -10.90 -19.27 -2.28
C GLN A 611 -11.67 -19.96 -3.43
N PRO A 612 -12.98 -19.70 -3.57
CA PRO A 612 -13.71 -20.02 -4.79
C PRO A 612 -13.03 -19.38 -6.01
N GLY A 613 -12.81 -20.16 -7.08
CA GLY A 613 -12.13 -19.69 -8.30
C GLY A 613 -10.61 -19.81 -8.29
N ALA A 614 -9.99 -20.26 -7.17
CA ALA A 614 -8.57 -20.59 -7.16
C ALA A 614 -8.34 -22.02 -7.71
N ASP A 615 -7.50 -22.12 -8.73
CA ASP A 615 -7.15 -23.38 -9.41
C ASP A 615 -6.07 -24.17 -8.67
N SER A 616 -5.17 -23.48 -7.95
CA SER A 616 -4.13 -24.13 -7.15
C SER A 616 -3.59 -23.21 -6.04
N LEU A 617 -2.90 -23.79 -5.06
CA LEU A 617 -2.21 -23.07 -3.99
C LEU A 617 -0.70 -23.38 -4.06
N ILE A 618 0.10 -22.32 -4.08
CA ILE A 618 1.56 -22.40 -4.22
C ILE A 618 2.22 -21.62 -3.09
N LEU A 619 3.10 -22.28 -2.34
CA LEU A 619 3.99 -21.61 -1.39
C LEU A 619 5.27 -21.19 -2.13
N VAL A 620 5.56 -19.89 -2.18
CA VAL A 620 6.79 -19.33 -2.78
C VAL A 620 7.67 -18.71 -1.71
N LEU A 621 8.92 -19.15 -1.67
CA LEU A 621 9.96 -18.68 -0.75
C LEU A 621 10.94 -17.79 -1.52
N HIS A 622 11.31 -16.63 -0.96
CA HIS A 622 12.10 -15.63 -1.68
C HIS A 622 13.44 -15.32 -0.99
N ALA A 623 14.44 -14.98 -1.78
CA ALA A 623 15.53 -14.09 -1.38
C ALA A 623 15.54 -12.90 -2.35
N ASP A 624 14.88 -11.81 -1.95
CA ASP A 624 14.64 -10.65 -2.80
C ASP A 624 15.65 -9.53 -2.54
N VAL A 625 16.30 -9.04 -3.58
CA VAL A 625 17.17 -7.85 -3.51
C VAL A 625 16.33 -6.57 -3.59
N GLY A 626 15.11 -6.65 -4.15
CA GLY A 626 14.01 -5.69 -4.20
C GLY A 626 14.26 -4.37 -4.96
N GLU A 627 15.49 -3.85 -4.93
CA GLU A 627 15.92 -2.74 -5.79
C GLU A 627 17.31 -3.06 -6.35
N ARG A 628 17.54 -2.66 -7.60
CA ARG A 628 18.81 -2.88 -8.31
C ARG A 628 19.97 -2.32 -7.47
N LEU A 629 21.04 -3.10 -7.32
CA LEU A 629 22.30 -2.76 -6.64
C LEU A 629 22.28 -2.63 -5.11
N LEU A 630 21.22 -3.11 -4.46
CA LEU A 630 21.31 -3.41 -3.04
C LEU A 630 22.17 -4.67 -2.82
N GLY A 631 22.78 -4.75 -1.63
CA GLY A 631 23.66 -5.87 -1.27
C GLY A 631 22.98 -7.24 -1.43
N ARG A 632 23.80 -8.28 -1.66
CA ARG A 632 23.36 -9.67 -1.81
C ARG A 632 22.37 -10.04 -0.71
N THR A 633 21.26 -10.64 -1.09
CA THR A 633 20.28 -11.17 -0.13
C THR A 633 20.45 -12.68 0.01
N VAL A 634 20.52 -13.15 1.25
CA VAL A 634 20.64 -14.57 1.61
C VAL A 634 19.65 -14.89 2.72
N THR A 635 18.80 -15.88 2.45
CA THR A 635 17.74 -16.31 3.36
C THR A 635 17.76 -17.82 3.54
N ASP A 636 17.54 -18.29 4.77
CA ASP A 636 17.34 -19.71 5.05
C ASP A 636 15.90 -19.99 5.49
N TYR A 637 15.36 -21.13 5.04
CA TYR A 637 14.05 -21.68 5.41
C TYR A 637 14.21 -23.13 5.88
N ARG A 638 13.57 -23.53 6.98
CA ARG A 638 13.63 -24.92 7.48
C ARG A 638 12.32 -25.36 8.12
N SER A 639 12.23 -26.65 8.42
CA SER A 639 11.07 -27.25 9.10
C SER A 639 9.74 -26.91 8.42
N ILE A 640 9.75 -26.91 7.08
CA ILE A 640 8.57 -26.59 6.26
C ILE A 640 7.58 -27.75 6.39
N SER A 641 6.36 -27.43 6.83
CA SER A 641 5.25 -28.36 7.02
C SER A 641 3.98 -27.74 6.43
N ILE A 642 3.26 -28.52 5.65
CA ILE A 642 1.98 -28.14 5.06
C ILE A 642 0.99 -29.25 5.39
N GLU A 643 -0.07 -28.90 6.10
CA GLU A 643 -1.09 -29.82 6.59
C GLU A 643 -2.47 -29.36 6.10
N ALA A 644 -3.41 -30.30 5.94
CA ALA A 644 -4.77 -30.05 5.47
C ALA A 644 -5.81 -30.24 6.59
#